data_AF-A0AA39ZLU3-F1
#
_entry.id   AF-A0AA39ZLU3-F1
#
_cell.length_a   1.000
_cell.length_b   1.000
_cell.length_c   1.000
_cell.angle_alpha   90.00
_cell.angle_beta   90.00
_cell.angle_gamma   90.00
#
_symmetry.space_group_name_H-M   'P 1'
#
loop_
_entity.id
_entity.type
_entity.pdbx_description
1 polymer ?
#
loop_
_entity_poly.entity_id
_entity_poly.type
_entity_poly.pdbx_seq_one_letter_code
_entity_poly.pdbx_strand_id
1 'polypeptide(L)'
;MGIPAAFRWLSTKYPKIISPVIEDTPITMDDGSVIPVDTTKPNPNGEEFDNLYLDMNGIVHPCSHPEDRPAPKDEEEMMVEIFKYTDRVVNMVRPRKLLMIAVDGVAPRAKMNQQRSRRFRAARDAKEKEEDKEKLLKMLQKDKKSTMQVQPVEEVVQKAFDSNSITPGTPFMDILAASLRYWCSYKLNTDPAWAKMKVIISDATIPGEGEHKIMEYVRSQRNSPGHDPNTRHVIYGLDADLIMLGLATHEPHFRVLREDVFAQDSRPRLCKLCGQKGHDAANCRGEAKEKEGEFGEKDKAAPLKPFIWLHVNIFREYLAVELNVPGLPFAFDLERAIDDWVFMCFFVGNDFLPHLPALEIRENGIDTLVAIWKDNLPSMGGYLTKDGHVDLERAQLIMAGLAKQEDAIFRRRKETEDRREAGFKRRKLQQEKHQQRNGQGQQDSPSYRKRGAPPPEQFAAANMNLISVSNIQKPAAHSITHDMVVNRQAVDQANVANKSAASVLKSQIQSLMGKPKEEAPAAPVAPVAEEPKEPVTEEAQPKSPPSALGKRKAELITESDANTPAASSGAETPVSGEEEATDTVRLWEEGYADRYYEQKFKVDPKDIEFRHKVARAYVEGLAWVLMYYFQGCPSWEWFYPYHYAPFAADFVDLGKMTINFDKGRISRPFEQLMSVLPAASRHAIPEVFHELMTNEDSEIIDFYPEEFDIDLNGKKMSWQGIALLPFIEMPRLLKAMEPKQKLLSEEDRQRNEPGKEVLIISDAHPVYGDITTKFYSKKPVGGKVEIDSKLSEGLSGCIEKIEGYVPHGELRYPLERHTFPDVDFDRTLRYVSTST
;
A
#
# COMPACT_ATOMS: atom_id res chain seq x y z
N MET A 1 6.12 -3.49 4.32
CA MET A 1 4.91 -4.07 4.96
C MET A 1 3.71 -3.17 4.65
N GLY A 2 2.50 -3.68 4.39
CA GLY A 2 1.38 -2.80 4.02
C GLY A 2 0.99 -1.81 5.13
N ILE A 3 1.06 -0.49 4.84
CA ILE A 3 0.96 0.59 5.84
C ILE A 3 -0.21 0.44 6.83
N PRO A 4 -1.48 0.20 6.39
CA PRO A 4 -2.59 0.09 7.33
C PRO A 4 -2.56 -1.16 8.21
N ALA A 5 -1.77 -2.19 7.84
CA ALA A 5 -1.61 -3.40 8.64
C ALA A 5 -0.54 -3.23 9.72
N ALA A 6 0.61 -2.62 9.37
CA ALA A 6 1.65 -2.28 10.35
C ALA A 6 1.12 -1.28 11.38
N PHE A 7 0.49 -0.19 10.91
CA PHE A 7 -0.07 0.82 11.80
C PHE A 7 -1.20 0.28 12.69
N ARG A 8 -2.07 -0.61 12.19
CA ARG A 8 -3.13 -1.25 12.99
C ARG A 8 -2.59 -2.23 14.04
N TRP A 9 -1.48 -2.91 13.79
CA TRP A 9 -0.81 -3.74 14.82
C TRP A 9 -0.17 -2.85 15.89
N LEU A 10 0.57 -1.82 15.51
CA LEU A 10 1.16 -0.84 16.42
C LEU A 10 0.09 -0.17 17.31
N SER A 11 -1.03 0.30 16.72
CA SER A 11 -2.10 0.97 17.47
C SER A 11 -2.85 0.04 18.42
N THR A 12 -2.93 -1.25 18.10
CA THR A 12 -3.57 -2.27 18.96
C THR A 12 -2.66 -2.67 20.11
N LYS A 13 -1.35 -2.83 19.87
CA LYS A 13 -0.38 -3.34 20.86
C LYS A 13 0.15 -2.25 21.79
N TYR A 14 0.43 -1.05 21.26
CA TYR A 14 1.06 0.05 21.98
C TYR A 14 0.17 1.32 21.98
N PRO A 15 -1.10 1.27 22.41
CA PRO A 15 -2.09 2.33 22.14
C PRO A 15 -1.70 3.73 22.64
N LYS A 16 -0.84 3.86 23.67
CA LYS A 16 -0.38 5.16 24.16
C LYS A 16 0.64 5.86 23.26
N ILE A 17 1.20 5.19 22.24
CA ILE A 17 2.08 5.88 21.28
C ILE A 17 1.30 6.81 20.35
N ILE A 18 -0.04 6.77 20.36
CA ILE A 18 -0.90 7.59 19.51
C ILE A 18 -1.63 8.64 20.35
N SER A 19 -1.63 9.89 19.89
CA SER A 19 -2.58 10.91 20.35
C SER A 19 -3.09 11.74 19.18
N PRO A 20 -4.30 12.34 19.25
CA PRO A 20 -4.73 13.32 18.27
C PRO A 20 -3.80 14.54 18.27
N VAL A 21 -3.73 15.22 17.13
CA VAL A 21 -3.14 16.55 17.00
C VAL A 21 -4.21 17.60 17.32
N ILE A 22 -3.83 18.63 18.08
CA ILE A 22 -4.64 19.82 18.29
C ILE A 22 -4.22 20.86 17.24
N GLU A 23 -5.17 21.29 16.40
CA GLU A 23 -4.96 22.34 15.40
C GLU A 23 -5.81 23.57 15.75
N ASP A 24 -5.19 24.76 15.75
CA ASP A 24 -5.94 26.02 15.78
C ASP A 24 -6.50 26.29 14.38
N THR A 25 -7.77 26.66 14.28
CA THR A 25 -8.41 27.03 13.00
C THR A 25 -8.47 28.55 12.84
N PRO A 26 -8.35 29.10 11.61
CA PRO A 26 -8.63 30.51 11.35
C PRO A 26 -10.03 30.92 11.83
N ILE A 27 -10.16 32.12 12.38
CA ILE A 27 -11.42 32.62 12.95
C ILE A 27 -12.08 33.56 11.93
N THR A 28 -13.15 33.10 11.29
CA THR A 28 -14.02 33.97 10.48
C THR A 28 -14.92 34.80 11.41
N MET A 29 -14.89 36.11 11.25
CA MET A 29 -15.73 37.07 11.98
C MET A 29 -17.06 37.31 11.25
N ASP A 30 -18.03 37.92 11.96
CA ASP A 30 -19.38 38.20 11.43
C ASP A 30 -19.39 39.14 10.22
N ASP A 31 -18.31 39.91 9.98
CA ASP A 31 -18.12 40.77 8.80
C ASP A 31 -17.51 40.03 7.58
N GLY A 32 -17.20 38.74 7.73
CA GLY A 32 -16.56 37.92 6.71
C GLY A 32 -15.03 38.04 6.66
N SER A 33 -14.41 38.85 7.52
CA SER A 33 -12.95 38.85 7.67
C SER A 33 -12.47 37.56 8.35
N VAL A 34 -11.29 37.06 7.97
CA VAL A 34 -10.69 35.85 8.53
C VAL A 34 -9.42 36.22 9.26
N ILE A 35 -9.39 36.03 10.58
CA ILE A 35 -8.16 36.15 11.37
C ILE A 35 -7.34 34.86 11.17
N PRO A 36 -6.10 34.95 10.64
CA PRO A 36 -5.25 33.79 10.44
C PRO A 36 -4.73 33.24 11.78
N VAL A 37 -4.27 31.99 11.75
CA VAL A 37 -3.65 31.34 12.91
C VAL A 37 -2.32 32.00 13.23
N ASP A 38 -2.21 32.61 14.40
CA ASP A 38 -0.96 33.19 14.89
C ASP A 38 -0.04 32.10 15.44
N THR A 39 0.83 31.59 14.57
CA THR A 39 1.83 30.56 14.86
C THR A 39 3.03 31.05 15.67
N THR A 40 3.15 32.35 15.96
CA THR A 40 4.17 32.86 16.89
C THR A 40 3.84 32.49 18.34
N LYS A 41 2.56 32.23 18.64
CA LYS A 41 2.09 31.75 19.95
C LYS A 41 2.60 30.33 20.26
N PRO A 42 2.67 29.95 21.56
CA PRO A 42 2.97 28.58 21.97
C PRO A 42 2.09 27.54 21.28
N ASN A 43 2.62 26.34 21.04
CA ASN A 43 1.93 25.28 20.33
C ASN A 43 0.77 24.70 21.18
N PRO A 44 -0.46 24.62 20.65
CA PRO A 44 -1.63 24.12 21.40
C PRO A 44 -1.52 22.64 21.79
N ASN A 45 -0.58 21.87 21.23
CA ASN A 45 -0.28 20.49 21.61
C ASN A 45 0.50 20.37 22.93
N GLY A 46 0.84 21.49 23.59
CA GLY A 46 1.48 21.52 24.91
C GLY A 46 3.00 21.32 24.90
N GLU A 47 3.62 21.16 23.73
CA GLU A 47 5.06 21.05 23.55
C GLU A 47 5.51 21.81 22.28
N GLU A 48 6.62 22.55 22.37
CA GLU A 48 7.28 23.20 21.23
C GLU A 48 8.22 22.23 20.51
N PHE A 49 8.32 22.34 19.19
CA PHE A 49 9.21 21.52 18.35
C PHE A 49 10.28 22.37 17.66
N ASP A 50 11.48 21.83 17.52
CA ASP A 50 12.60 22.54 16.89
C ASP A 50 12.59 22.38 15.38
N ASN A 51 12.57 21.12 14.93
CA ASN A 51 12.84 20.74 13.55
C ASN A 51 11.66 19.95 12.98
N LEU A 52 11.07 20.46 11.89
CA LEU A 52 10.08 19.76 11.09
C LEU A 52 10.75 19.23 9.81
N TYR A 53 10.54 17.95 9.53
CA TYR A 53 10.97 17.27 8.32
C TYR A 53 9.74 16.82 7.53
N LEU A 54 9.68 17.15 6.25
CA LEU A 54 8.57 16.78 5.37
C LEU A 54 9.06 15.80 4.30
N ASP A 55 8.54 14.57 4.31
CA ASP A 55 8.41 13.80 3.08
C ASP A 55 7.32 14.46 2.21
N MET A 56 7.74 15.03 1.09
CA MET A 56 6.83 15.66 0.13
C MET A 56 6.04 14.66 -0.70
N ASN A 57 6.50 13.41 -0.88
CA ASN A 57 5.75 12.44 -1.66
C ASN A 57 4.45 12.03 -0.93
N GLY A 58 4.49 11.96 0.41
CA GLY A 58 3.31 11.88 1.28
C GLY A 58 2.37 13.09 1.25
N ILE A 59 2.75 14.23 0.66
CA ILE A 59 1.88 15.41 0.43
C ILE A 59 1.37 15.45 -1.02
N VAL A 60 2.28 15.32 -1.99
CA VAL A 60 2.00 15.47 -3.43
C VAL A 60 0.98 14.43 -3.91
N HIS A 61 1.09 13.18 -3.46
CA HIS A 61 0.13 12.13 -3.84
C HIS A 61 -1.31 12.50 -3.41
N PRO A 62 -1.65 12.71 -2.11
CA PRO A 62 -2.96 13.19 -1.69
C PRO A 62 -3.45 14.48 -2.36
N CYS A 63 -2.54 15.42 -2.69
CA CYS A 63 -2.90 16.64 -3.41
C CYS A 63 -3.26 16.41 -4.89
N SER A 64 -2.62 15.45 -5.57
CA SER A 64 -2.91 15.09 -6.97
C SER A 64 -4.21 14.31 -7.16
N HIS A 65 -4.58 13.46 -6.20
CA HIS A 65 -5.74 12.56 -6.27
C HIS A 65 -6.54 12.53 -4.95
N PRO A 66 -7.07 13.67 -4.49
CA PRO A 66 -7.79 13.78 -3.23
C PRO A 66 -9.08 12.93 -3.21
N GLU A 67 -9.41 12.36 -2.05
CA GLU A 67 -10.55 11.45 -1.91
C GLU A 67 -11.90 12.17 -1.72
N ASP A 68 -11.89 13.29 -0.97
CA ASP A 68 -13.08 14.04 -0.54
C ASP A 68 -13.50 15.16 -1.53
N ARG A 69 -12.72 15.43 -2.59
CA ARG A 69 -12.95 16.52 -3.56
C ARG A 69 -12.44 16.14 -4.97
N PRO A 70 -12.80 16.88 -6.04
CA PRO A 70 -12.21 16.68 -7.36
C PRO A 70 -10.68 16.82 -7.37
N ALA A 71 -10.02 16.17 -8.33
CA ALA A 71 -8.59 16.38 -8.59
C ALA A 71 -8.34 17.79 -9.16
N PRO A 72 -7.13 18.36 -8.98
CA PRO A 72 -6.71 19.59 -9.65
C PRO A 72 -6.80 19.47 -11.18
N LYS A 73 -7.15 20.56 -11.86
CA LYS A 73 -7.29 20.62 -13.32
C LYS A 73 -5.95 20.72 -14.05
N ASP A 74 -4.95 21.25 -13.36
CA ASP A 74 -3.63 21.61 -13.88
C ASP A 74 -2.58 21.62 -12.76
N GLU A 75 -1.31 21.74 -13.14
CA GLU A 75 -0.18 21.65 -12.23
C GLU A 75 -0.11 22.83 -11.24
N GLU A 76 -0.57 24.03 -11.61
CA GLU A 76 -0.57 25.18 -10.70
C GLU A 76 -1.70 25.07 -9.65
N GLU A 77 -2.89 24.60 -9.99
CA GLU A 77 -3.94 24.31 -9.00
C GLU A 77 -3.44 23.25 -8.00
N MET A 78 -2.67 22.26 -8.48
CA MET A 78 -1.99 21.30 -7.62
C MET A 78 -0.88 21.91 -6.75
N MET A 79 -0.03 22.81 -7.26
CA MET A 79 0.98 23.52 -6.44
C MET A 79 0.32 24.35 -5.34
N VAL A 80 -0.76 25.06 -5.66
CA VAL A 80 -1.55 25.85 -4.69
C VAL A 80 -2.13 24.95 -3.59
N GLU A 81 -2.57 23.73 -3.92
CA GLU A 81 -3.04 22.75 -2.92
C GLU A 81 -1.91 22.09 -2.11
N ILE A 82 -0.74 21.85 -2.72
CA ILE A 82 0.47 21.43 -2.00
C ILE A 82 0.89 22.51 -1.00
N PHE A 83 0.88 23.79 -1.38
CA PHE A 83 1.16 24.91 -0.48
C PHE A 83 0.18 24.98 0.70
N LYS A 84 -1.15 24.87 0.44
CA LYS A 84 -2.18 24.84 1.50
C LYS A 84 -1.99 23.67 2.47
N TYR A 85 -1.68 22.48 1.97
CA TYR A 85 -1.45 21.31 2.80
C TYR A 85 -0.17 21.46 3.64
N THR A 86 0.91 21.91 3.01
CA THR A 86 2.21 22.17 3.67
C THR A 86 2.06 23.24 4.76
N ASP A 87 1.32 24.31 4.49
CA ASP A 87 1.01 25.36 5.48
C ASP A 87 0.26 24.79 6.69
N ARG A 88 -0.78 23.98 6.48
CA ARG A 88 -1.50 23.30 7.58
C ARG A 88 -0.57 22.45 8.43
N VAL A 89 0.32 21.67 7.81
CA VAL A 89 1.31 20.84 8.53
C VAL A 89 2.27 21.71 9.35
N VAL A 90 2.85 22.76 8.75
CA VAL A 90 3.74 23.69 9.47
C VAL A 90 3.02 24.40 10.62
N ASN A 91 1.75 24.81 10.44
CA ASN A 91 0.97 25.54 11.45
C ASN A 91 0.57 24.68 12.66
N MET A 92 0.42 23.35 12.49
CA MET A 92 0.22 22.39 13.58
C MET A 92 1.50 22.13 14.38
N VAL A 93 2.66 22.07 13.71
CA VAL A 93 3.95 21.74 14.35
C VAL A 93 4.63 22.97 14.94
N ARG A 94 4.57 24.12 14.26
CA ARG A 94 5.27 25.36 14.62
C ARG A 94 6.77 25.14 14.91
N PRO A 95 7.54 24.58 13.96
CA PRO A 95 9.00 24.42 14.11
C PRO A 95 9.66 25.74 14.47
N ARG A 96 10.58 25.71 15.45
CA ARG A 96 11.24 26.92 15.99
C ARG A 96 12.66 27.16 15.47
N LYS A 97 13.34 26.11 14.97
CA LYS A 97 14.71 26.18 14.42
C LYS A 97 14.73 25.89 12.91
N LEU A 98 14.17 24.77 12.46
CA LEU A 98 14.35 24.22 11.10
C LEU A 98 13.06 23.71 10.45
N LEU A 99 12.91 23.98 9.15
CA LEU A 99 12.06 23.21 8.24
C LEU A 99 12.93 22.56 7.16
N MET A 100 12.90 21.23 7.06
CA MET A 100 13.51 20.48 5.96
C MET A 100 12.42 19.88 5.07
N ILE A 101 12.53 20.13 3.77
CA ILE A 101 11.60 19.66 2.74
C ILE A 101 12.36 18.68 1.84
N ALA A 102 11.98 17.40 1.87
CA ALA A 102 12.59 16.36 1.06
C ALA A 102 11.59 15.81 0.05
N VAL A 103 11.97 15.84 -1.24
CA VAL A 103 11.27 15.17 -2.34
C VAL A 103 12.08 13.92 -2.70
N ASP A 104 11.46 12.80 -3.06
CA ASP A 104 12.21 11.63 -3.55
C ASP A 104 13.11 12.03 -4.73
N GLY A 105 14.40 11.71 -4.61
CA GLY A 105 15.35 11.70 -5.72
C GLY A 105 15.50 10.31 -6.34
N VAL A 106 16.54 10.11 -7.14
CA VAL A 106 16.88 8.78 -7.65
C VAL A 106 17.13 7.83 -6.48
N ALA A 107 16.42 6.71 -6.44
CA ALA A 107 16.47 5.72 -5.36
C ALA A 107 17.45 4.58 -5.69
N PRO A 108 17.90 3.78 -4.70
CA PRO A 108 18.71 2.59 -4.96
C PRO A 108 17.94 1.54 -5.78
N ARG A 109 18.66 0.71 -6.55
CA ARG A 109 18.07 -0.29 -7.46
C ARG A 109 17.12 -1.28 -6.76
N ALA A 110 17.40 -1.61 -5.50
CA ALA A 110 16.50 -2.38 -4.65
C ALA A 110 15.08 -1.76 -4.56
N LYS A 111 14.97 -0.44 -4.33
CA LYS A 111 13.70 0.30 -4.34
C LYS A 111 13.14 0.49 -5.74
N MET A 112 13.99 0.72 -6.75
CA MET A 112 13.55 0.90 -8.16
C MET A 112 12.70 -0.29 -8.65
N ASN A 113 13.03 -1.52 -8.25
CA ASN A 113 12.22 -2.70 -8.56
C ASN A 113 10.81 -2.67 -7.91
N GLN A 114 10.72 -2.24 -6.64
CA GLN A 114 9.44 -2.05 -5.94
C GLN A 114 8.60 -0.96 -6.60
N GLN A 115 9.24 0.18 -6.94
CA GLN A 115 8.60 1.28 -7.65
C GLN A 115 8.06 0.81 -9.00
N ARG A 116 8.88 0.18 -9.85
CA ARG A 116 8.45 -0.38 -11.14
C ARG A 116 7.25 -1.32 -10.99
N SER A 117 7.30 -2.23 -10.01
CA SER A 117 6.20 -3.16 -9.71
C SER A 117 4.90 -2.44 -9.32
N ARG A 118 4.97 -1.29 -8.65
CA ARG A 118 3.81 -0.42 -8.36
C ARG A 118 3.35 0.35 -9.61
N ARG A 119 4.27 0.93 -10.38
CA ARG A 119 3.98 1.78 -11.55
C ARG A 119 3.31 1.00 -12.69
N PHE A 120 3.81 -0.21 -13.00
CA PHE A 120 3.19 -1.12 -13.97
C PHE A 120 1.78 -1.57 -13.54
N ARG A 121 1.59 -1.89 -12.25
CA ARG A 121 0.25 -2.22 -11.72
C ARG A 121 -0.68 -1.02 -11.79
N ALA A 122 -0.26 0.17 -11.38
CA ALA A 122 -1.07 1.38 -11.45
C ALA A 122 -1.52 1.72 -12.89
N ALA A 123 -0.65 1.51 -13.89
CA ALA A 123 -1.01 1.69 -15.30
C ALA A 123 -2.01 0.63 -15.80
N ARG A 124 -1.85 -0.63 -15.38
CA ARG A 124 -2.80 -1.72 -15.67
C ARG A 124 -4.17 -1.46 -15.03
N ASP A 125 -4.20 -1.18 -13.73
CA ASP A 125 -5.41 -0.83 -12.97
C ASP A 125 -6.13 0.40 -13.57
N ALA A 126 -5.37 1.36 -14.13
CA ALA A 126 -5.93 2.51 -14.84
C ALA A 126 -6.54 2.13 -16.20
N LYS A 127 -5.87 1.29 -17.00
CA LYS A 127 -6.38 0.77 -18.29
C LYS A 127 -7.67 -0.03 -18.09
N GLU A 128 -7.68 -1.00 -17.19
CA GLU A 128 -8.86 -1.83 -16.87
C GLU A 128 -10.06 -0.94 -16.44
N LYS A 129 -9.81 0.07 -15.61
CA LYS A 129 -10.82 1.04 -15.14
C LYS A 129 -11.32 1.99 -16.24
N GLU A 130 -10.47 2.39 -17.19
CA GLU A 130 -10.88 3.22 -18.33
C GLU A 130 -11.73 2.41 -19.31
N GLU A 131 -11.32 1.19 -19.63
CA GLU A 131 -12.13 0.26 -20.42
C GLU A 131 -13.50 0.00 -19.78
N ASP A 132 -13.57 -0.19 -18.46
CA ASP A 132 -14.83 -0.41 -17.75
C ASP A 132 -15.72 0.85 -17.72
N LYS A 133 -15.13 2.04 -17.61
CA LYS A 133 -15.84 3.31 -17.82
C LYS A 133 -16.43 3.39 -19.24
N GLU A 134 -15.68 3.00 -20.26
CA GLU A 134 -16.18 2.92 -21.63
C GLU A 134 -17.30 1.88 -21.80
N LYS A 135 -17.12 0.65 -21.26
CA LYS A 135 -18.13 -0.42 -21.30
C LYS A 135 -19.45 0.06 -20.68
N LEU A 136 -19.38 0.71 -19.52
CA LEU A 136 -20.54 1.30 -18.82
C LEU A 136 -21.22 2.40 -19.67
N LEU A 137 -20.46 3.36 -20.21
CA LEU A 137 -20.98 4.41 -21.08
C LEU A 137 -21.67 3.84 -22.34
N LYS A 138 -21.06 2.82 -22.96
CA LYS A 138 -21.59 2.13 -24.15
C LYS A 138 -22.86 1.32 -23.85
N MET A 139 -23.15 0.98 -22.59
CA MET A 139 -24.43 0.38 -22.18
C MET A 139 -25.48 1.44 -21.83
N LEU A 140 -25.13 2.47 -21.05
CA LEU A 140 -26.02 3.60 -20.75
C LEU A 140 -26.52 4.33 -22.02
N GLN A 141 -25.71 4.35 -23.09
CA GLN A 141 -26.13 4.87 -24.40
C GLN A 141 -27.14 3.97 -25.12
N LYS A 142 -27.09 2.64 -24.92
CA LYS A 142 -28.03 1.67 -25.52
C LYS A 142 -29.38 1.66 -24.79
N ASP A 143 -29.38 1.93 -23.48
CA ASP A 143 -30.58 2.00 -22.65
C ASP A 143 -31.34 3.34 -22.75
N LYS A 144 -31.07 4.16 -23.78
CA LYS A 144 -31.69 5.48 -23.99
C LYS A 144 -33.18 5.40 -24.38
N LYS A 145 -34.00 5.06 -23.38
CA LYS A 145 -35.43 5.42 -23.30
C LYS A 145 -35.75 6.36 -22.12
N SER A 146 -34.77 6.70 -21.29
CA SER A 146 -34.85 7.76 -20.29
C SER A 146 -34.24 9.07 -20.80
N THR A 147 -34.94 10.18 -20.53
CA THR A 147 -34.58 11.52 -20.99
C THR A 147 -33.55 12.16 -20.07
N MET A 148 -32.26 11.86 -20.28
CA MET A 148 -31.16 12.68 -19.77
C MET A 148 -30.36 13.28 -20.92
N GLN A 149 -30.13 14.60 -20.84
CA GLN A 149 -29.11 15.25 -21.63
C GLN A 149 -27.75 14.78 -21.11
N VAL A 150 -27.07 13.97 -21.93
CA VAL A 150 -25.66 13.65 -21.71
C VAL A 150 -24.87 14.88 -22.16
N GLN A 151 -24.15 15.52 -21.25
CA GLN A 151 -23.20 16.58 -21.58
C GLN A 151 -22.15 16.07 -22.58
N PRO A 152 -21.52 16.94 -23.39
CA PRO A 152 -20.49 16.53 -24.34
C PRO A 152 -19.41 15.67 -23.65
N VAL A 153 -19.01 14.57 -24.29
CA VAL A 153 -18.06 13.61 -23.70
C VAL A 153 -16.70 14.28 -23.48
N GLU A 154 -16.41 15.28 -24.30
CA GLU A 154 -15.21 16.11 -24.33
C GLU A 154 -15.01 16.93 -23.05
N GLU A 155 -16.08 17.38 -22.37
CA GLU A 155 -15.98 18.20 -21.14
C GLU A 155 -15.79 17.35 -19.87
N VAL A 156 -16.13 16.05 -19.91
CA VAL A 156 -16.08 15.13 -18.75
C VAL A 156 -14.85 14.20 -18.82
N VAL A 157 -13.93 14.46 -19.75
CA VAL A 157 -12.63 13.79 -19.88
C VAL A 157 -11.49 14.81 -19.89
N GLN A 158 -11.42 15.63 -18.84
CA GLN A 158 -10.10 16.03 -18.37
C GLN A 158 -9.32 14.75 -18.02
N LYS A 159 -8.16 14.55 -18.65
CA LYS A 159 -7.29 13.41 -18.33
C LYS A 159 -6.91 13.50 -16.86
N ALA A 160 -7.09 12.40 -16.12
CA ALA A 160 -6.58 12.33 -14.76
C ALA A 160 -5.05 12.48 -14.79
N PHE A 161 -4.50 13.26 -13.86
CA PHE A 161 -3.05 13.44 -13.72
C PHE A 161 -2.37 12.08 -13.54
N ASP A 162 -1.37 11.76 -14.37
CA ASP A 162 -0.61 10.53 -14.21
C ASP A 162 0.29 10.63 -12.97
N SER A 163 -0.07 9.90 -11.92
CA SER A 163 0.71 9.81 -10.68
C SER A 163 2.14 9.28 -10.89
N ASN A 164 2.46 8.71 -12.06
CA ASN A 164 3.80 8.29 -12.46
C ASN A 164 4.70 9.48 -12.84
N SER A 165 4.13 10.64 -13.16
CA SER A 165 4.86 11.92 -13.27
C SER A 165 5.47 12.38 -11.94
N ILE A 166 5.01 11.83 -10.80
CA ILE A 166 5.64 11.99 -9.47
C ILE A 166 6.84 11.02 -9.39
N THR A 167 7.86 11.28 -10.20
CA THR A 167 9.14 10.55 -10.26
C THR A 167 10.26 11.54 -10.63
N PRO A 168 11.50 11.40 -10.12
CA PRO A 168 12.64 12.26 -10.52
C PRO A 168 12.85 12.37 -12.03
N GLY A 169 13.23 13.56 -12.49
CA GLY A 169 13.55 13.84 -13.90
C GLY A 169 12.35 14.13 -14.81
N THR A 170 11.13 14.17 -14.27
CA THR A 170 9.95 14.63 -15.03
C THR A 170 9.86 16.16 -14.98
N PRO A 171 9.23 16.82 -15.97
CA PRO A 171 9.00 18.28 -15.95
C PRO A 171 8.24 18.74 -14.70
N PHE A 172 7.30 17.92 -14.23
CA PHE A 172 6.53 18.16 -13.02
C PHE A 172 7.41 18.36 -11.77
N MET A 173 8.52 17.61 -11.65
CA MET A 173 9.43 17.74 -10.51
C MET A 173 10.25 19.04 -10.54
N ASP A 174 10.58 19.58 -11.72
CA ASP A 174 11.23 20.89 -11.84
C ASP A 174 10.28 22.00 -11.38
N ILE A 175 9.02 21.92 -11.84
CA ILE A 175 7.93 22.83 -11.49
C ILE A 175 7.68 22.80 -9.98
N LEU A 176 7.63 21.61 -9.37
CA LEU A 176 7.53 21.43 -7.93
C LEU A 176 8.72 22.06 -7.18
N ALA A 177 9.95 21.80 -7.62
CA ALA A 177 11.15 22.35 -6.98
C ALA A 177 11.20 23.89 -7.06
N ALA A 178 10.90 24.47 -8.22
CA ALA A 178 10.81 25.92 -8.39
C ALA A 178 9.71 26.54 -7.51
N SER A 179 8.53 25.91 -7.49
CA SER A 179 7.37 26.33 -6.70
C SER A 179 7.64 26.31 -5.20
N LEU A 180 8.26 25.24 -4.68
CA LEU A 180 8.64 25.14 -3.25
C LEU A 180 9.72 26.16 -2.87
N ARG A 181 10.74 26.36 -3.71
CA ARG A 181 11.80 27.37 -3.50
C ARG A 181 11.22 28.79 -3.45
N TYR A 182 10.29 29.12 -4.35
CA TYR A 182 9.53 30.37 -4.29
C TYR A 182 8.73 30.47 -2.98
N TRP A 183 7.87 29.49 -2.69
CA TRP A 183 6.91 29.58 -1.60
C TRP A 183 7.56 29.69 -0.22
N CYS A 184 8.65 28.94 0.02
CA CYS A 184 9.43 29.09 1.26
C CYS A 184 10.06 30.48 1.39
N SER A 185 10.51 31.06 0.29
CA SER A 185 11.07 32.42 0.28
C SER A 185 9.98 33.48 0.50
N TYR A 186 8.82 33.32 -0.14
CA TYR A 186 7.63 34.16 0.09
C TYR A 186 7.20 34.13 1.55
N LYS A 187 7.14 32.93 2.17
CA LYS A 187 6.86 32.77 3.60
C LYS A 187 7.89 33.45 4.50
N LEU A 188 9.20 33.26 4.23
CA LEU A 188 10.28 33.94 4.97
C LEU A 188 10.26 35.48 4.86
N ASN A 189 9.59 36.04 3.84
CA ASN A 189 9.37 37.48 3.68
C ASN A 189 8.06 37.99 4.32
N THR A 190 7.04 37.14 4.50
CA THR A 190 5.67 37.56 4.85
C THR A 190 5.14 37.05 6.20
N ASP A 191 5.68 35.95 6.72
CA ASP A 191 5.18 35.25 7.89
C ASP A 191 6.12 35.45 9.11
N PRO A 192 5.70 36.18 10.16
CA PRO A 192 6.55 36.47 11.31
C PRO A 192 7.06 35.24 12.07
N ALA A 193 6.37 34.09 11.99
CA ALA A 193 6.83 32.86 12.62
C ALA A 193 7.99 32.21 11.84
N TRP A 194 8.05 32.43 10.53
CA TRP A 194 9.11 31.90 9.67
C TRP A 194 10.39 32.73 9.73
N ALA A 195 10.33 34.01 10.10
CA ALA A 195 11.43 34.97 9.96
C ALA A 195 12.79 34.58 10.60
N LYS A 196 12.83 33.63 11.55
CA LYS A 196 14.07 33.08 12.13
C LYS A 196 14.37 31.64 11.75
N MET A 197 13.45 30.96 11.08
CA MET A 197 13.58 29.57 10.70
C MET A 197 14.58 29.40 9.56
N LYS A 198 15.40 28.34 9.65
CA LYS A 198 16.23 27.85 8.56
C LYS A 198 15.38 26.93 7.68
N VAL A 199 15.38 27.11 6.36
CA VAL A 199 14.65 26.21 5.45
C VAL A 199 15.63 25.47 4.54
N ILE A 200 15.63 24.14 4.57
CA ILE A 200 16.41 23.28 3.66
C ILE A 200 15.45 22.64 2.66
N ILE A 201 15.76 22.71 1.38
CA ILE A 201 15.03 22.03 0.30
C ILE A 201 15.98 21.05 -0.38
N SER A 202 15.66 19.77 -0.25
CA SER A 202 16.33 18.63 -0.87
C SER A 202 15.39 17.99 -1.89
N ASP A 203 15.28 18.63 -3.06
CA ASP A 203 14.39 18.22 -4.15
C ASP A 203 14.86 16.95 -4.89
N ALA A 204 14.11 16.58 -5.94
CA ALA A 204 14.27 15.34 -6.70
C ALA A 204 15.59 15.25 -7.49
N THR A 205 16.34 16.36 -7.64
CA THR A 205 17.67 16.36 -8.27
C THR A 205 18.78 15.83 -7.35
N ILE A 206 18.51 15.72 -6.03
CA ILE A 206 19.43 15.15 -5.03
C ILE A 206 19.05 13.67 -4.82
N PRO A 207 19.94 12.70 -5.15
CA PRO A 207 19.65 11.27 -5.00
C PRO A 207 19.33 10.83 -3.57
N GLY A 208 18.48 9.82 -3.44
CA GLY A 208 17.96 9.28 -2.19
C GLY A 208 16.46 9.50 -2.03
N GLU A 209 15.80 8.55 -1.36
CA GLU A 209 14.39 8.65 -0.96
C GLU A 209 14.22 9.75 0.10
N GLY A 210 13.09 10.45 0.11
CA GLY A 210 12.85 11.63 0.95
C GLY A 210 13.08 11.35 2.44
N GLU A 211 12.53 10.25 2.94
CA GLU A 211 12.74 9.79 4.32
C GLU A 211 14.21 9.47 4.62
N HIS A 212 14.94 8.82 3.71
CA HIS A 212 16.35 8.48 3.92
C HIS A 212 17.27 9.70 3.85
N LYS A 213 16.98 10.69 3.00
CA LYS A 213 17.67 12.00 2.99
C LYS A 213 17.45 12.76 4.32
N ILE A 214 16.24 12.70 4.88
CA ILE A 214 15.96 13.24 6.22
C ILE A 214 16.79 12.51 7.30
N MET A 215 16.84 11.18 7.30
CA MET A 215 17.64 10.45 8.29
C MET A 215 19.14 10.66 8.13
N GLU A 216 19.65 10.81 6.90
CA GLU A 216 21.04 11.16 6.64
C GLU A 216 21.37 12.57 7.16
N TYR A 217 20.48 13.55 6.95
CA TYR A 217 20.60 14.86 7.60
C TYR A 217 20.62 14.75 9.13
N VAL A 218 19.67 14.04 9.76
CA VAL A 218 19.63 13.88 11.23
C VAL A 218 20.93 13.26 11.75
N ARG A 219 21.42 12.17 11.13
CA ARG A 219 22.71 11.54 11.49
C ARG A 219 23.89 12.51 11.33
N SER A 220 23.92 13.29 10.24
CA SER A 220 25.00 14.28 10.00
C SER A 220 25.06 15.33 11.12
N GLN A 221 23.90 15.84 11.56
CA GLN A 221 23.85 16.84 12.61
C GLN A 221 24.18 16.24 13.99
N ARG A 222 23.65 15.06 14.30
CA ARG A 222 23.93 14.32 15.55
C ARG A 222 25.42 14.00 15.73
N ASN A 223 26.15 13.77 14.63
CA ASN A 223 27.59 13.59 14.62
C ASN A 223 28.40 14.90 14.78
N SER A 224 27.76 16.08 14.72
CA SER A 224 28.44 17.36 14.80
C SER A 224 28.68 17.80 16.27
N PRO A 225 29.84 18.41 16.60
CA PRO A 225 30.10 18.93 17.96
C PRO A 225 29.21 20.11 18.40
N GLY A 226 28.35 20.63 17.52
CA GLY A 226 27.47 21.77 17.78
C GLY A 226 25.99 21.41 17.97
N HIS A 227 25.62 20.14 17.82
CA HIS A 227 24.23 19.68 17.94
C HIS A 227 23.75 19.64 19.40
N ASP A 228 22.49 20.01 19.60
CA ASP A 228 21.79 19.94 20.88
C ASP A 228 21.08 18.57 21.00
N PRO A 229 21.49 17.67 21.91
CA PRO A 229 20.92 16.33 22.05
C PRO A 229 19.51 16.33 22.67
N ASN A 230 18.92 17.50 22.92
CA ASN A 230 17.53 17.65 23.33
C ASN A 230 16.67 18.23 22.20
N THR A 231 17.21 18.33 20.97
CA THR A 231 16.49 18.82 19.79
C THR A 231 15.21 18.01 19.59
N ARG A 232 14.11 18.72 19.31
CA ARG A 232 12.79 18.11 19.15
C ARG A 232 12.42 17.95 17.68
N HIS A 233 12.38 16.70 17.24
CA HIS A 233 12.21 16.29 15.85
C HIS A 233 10.77 15.87 15.55
N VAL A 234 10.19 16.40 14.48
CA VAL A 234 8.92 15.93 13.90
C VAL A 234 9.14 15.58 12.44
N ILE A 235 8.90 14.33 12.05
CA ILE A 235 8.79 13.96 10.63
C ILE A 235 7.32 13.81 10.23
N TYR A 236 6.90 14.46 9.14
CA TYR A 236 5.65 14.17 8.47
C TYR A 236 5.86 13.13 7.38
N GLY A 237 4.95 12.16 7.30
CA GLY A 237 4.81 11.23 6.19
C GLY A 237 3.75 10.16 6.46
N LEU A 238 3.40 9.37 5.44
CA LEU A 238 2.34 8.37 5.55
C LEU A 238 2.85 6.94 5.77
N ASP A 239 4.12 6.68 5.47
CA ASP A 239 4.66 5.32 5.40
C ASP A 239 4.87 4.69 6.80
N ALA A 240 4.99 3.36 6.81
CA ALA A 240 5.12 2.58 8.05
C ALA A 240 6.55 2.59 8.59
N ASP A 241 7.52 2.75 7.69
CA ASP A 241 8.95 2.60 7.97
C ASP A 241 9.49 3.84 8.74
N LEU A 242 8.83 5.00 8.62
CA LEU A 242 9.11 6.24 9.36
C LEU A 242 9.22 6.10 10.89
N ILE A 243 8.47 5.18 11.51
CA ILE A 243 8.59 4.93 12.97
C ILE A 243 9.83 4.08 13.31
N MET A 244 10.25 3.21 12.39
CA MET A 244 11.45 2.38 12.51
C MET A 244 12.70 3.24 12.27
N LEU A 245 12.66 4.09 11.25
CA LEU A 245 13.68 5.11 10.99
C LEU A 245 13.79 6.09 12.17
N GLY A 246 12.66 6.54 12.72
CA GLY A 246 12.61 7.37 13.92
C GLY A 246 13.30 6.72 15.13
N LEU A 247 13.09 5.42 15.36
CA LEU A 247 13.83 4.64 16.38
C LEU A 247 15.33 4.60 16.07
N ALA A 248 15.71 4.30 14.83
CA ALA A 248 17.11 4.18 14.37
C ALA A 248 17.90 5.50 14.39
N THR A 249 17.24 6.66 14.56
CA THR A 249 17.96 7.92 14.86
C THR A 249 18.60 7.93 16.25
N HIS A 250 18.02 7.19 17.20
CA HIS A 250 18.20 7.29 18.65
C HIS A 250 17.99 8.69 19.25
N GLU A 251 17.29 9.59 18.56
CA GLU A 251 16.93 10.90 19.13
C GLU A 251 15.86 10.72 20.23
N PRO A 252 16.06 11.27 21.44
CA PRO A 252 15.15 11.05 22.57
C PRO A 252 13.80 11.75 22.40
N HIS A 253 13.73 12.80 21.57
CA HIS A 253 12.55 13.63 21.37
C HIS A 253 12.08 13.62 19.91
N PHE A 254 11.72 12.43 19.42
CA PHE A 254 11.25 12.22 18.05
C PHE A 254 9.76 11.88 17.99
N ARG A 255 9.03 12.48 17.04
CA ARG A 255 7.63 12.14 16.73
C ARG A 255 7.41 11.99 15.22
N VAL A 256 6.49 11.11 14.83
CA VAL A 256 5.94 11.06 13.47
C VAL A 256 4.57 11.76 13.48
N LEU A 257 4.32 12.61 12.49
CA LEU A 257 3.05 13.27 12.24
C LEU A 257 2.41 12.66 10.99
N ARG A 258 1.15 12.23 11.08
CA ARG A 258 0.42 11.62 9.96
C ARG A 258 -1.08 11.91 10.00
N GLU A 259 -1.74 11.73 8.87
CA GLU A 259 -3.21 11.66 8.84
C GLU A 259 -3.73 10.42 9.61
N ASP A 260 -4.88 10.58 10.27
CA ASP A 260 -5.62 9.43 10.79
C ASP A 260 -6.36 8.71 9.65
N VAL A 261 -5.86 7.52 9.32
CA VAL A 261 -6.43 6.61 8.31
C VAL A 261 -7.75 5.98 8.78
N PHE A 262 -8.00 5.91 10.09
CA PHE A 262 -9.19 5.27 10.66
C PHE A 262 -10.35 6.26 10.89
N ALA A 263 -10.09 7.57 10.90
CA ALA A 263 -11.15 8.60 10.97
C ALA A 263 -12.18 8.51 9.83
N GLN A 264 -11.81 7.96 8.67
CA GLN A 264 -12.73 7.73 7.55
C GLN A 264 -13.57 6.44 7.70
N ASP A 265 -13.13 5.41 8.45
CA ASP A 265 -13.91 4.18 8.68
C ASP A 265 -15.22 4.47 9.45
N SER A 266 -15.32 5.62 10.13
CA SER A 266 -16.54 6.10 10.79
C SER A 266 -17.44 6.99 9.92
N ARG A 267 -17.04 7.34 8.69
CA ARG A 267 -17.88 8.09 7.74
C ARG A 267 -18.69 7.12 6.86
N PRO A 268 -20.02 7.29 6.71
CA PRO A 268 -20.79 6.47 5.78
C PRO A 268 -20.35 6.80 4.34
N ARG A 269 -19.82 5.80 3.62
CA ARG A 269 -19.39 5.96 2.22
C ARG A 269 -20.52 6.55 1.38
N LEU A 270 -20.19 7.60 0.62
CA LEU A 270 -21.08 8.23 -0.34
C LEU A 270 -20.89 7.60 -1.72
N CYS A 271 -21.99 7.42 -2.44
CA CYS A 271 -21.98 6.98 -3.82
C CYS A 271 -21.32 8.04 -4.71
N LYS A 272 -20.22 7.69 -5.40
CA LYS A 272 -19.47 8.61 -6.28
C LYS A 272 -20.23 9.06 -7.55
N LEU A 273 -21.46 8.58 -7.77
CA LEU A 273 -22.31 8.94 -8.91
C LEU A 273 -23.51 9.83 -8.55
N CYS A 274 -24.13 9.66 -7.37
CA CYS A 274 -25.30 10.45 -6.94
C CYS A 274 -25.12 11.22 -5.63
N GLY A 275 -24.01 11.01 -4.91
CA GLY A 275 -23.71 11.67 -3.63
C GLY A 275 -24.55 11.22 -2.44
N GLN A 276 -25.40 10.20 -2.58
CA GLN A 276 -26.21 9.64 -1.50
C GLN A 276 -25.41 8.67 -0.61
N LYS A 277 -25.91 8.41 0.61
CA LYS A 277 -25.33 7.48 1.59
C LYS A 277 -25.81 6.03 1.33
N GLY A 278 -25.06 5.05 1.83
CA GLY A 278 -25.54 3.67 2.00
C GLY A 278 -25.39 2.75 0.79
N HIS A 279 -24.85 3.25 -0.33
CA HIS A 279 -24.45 2.46 -1.48
C HIS A 279 -23.20 3.06 -2.15
N ASP A 280 -22.48 2.25 -2.92
CA ASP A 280 -21.33 2.69 -3.71
C ASP A 280 -21.71 2.99 -5.17
N ALA A 281 -20.74 3.37 -6.01
CA ALA A 281 -20.99 3.63 -7.43
C ALA A 281 -21.52 2.40 -8.19
N ALA A 282 -21.12 1.19 -7.79
CA ALA A 282 -21.58 -0.06 -8.40
C ALA A 282 -23.05 -0.37 -8.11
N ASN A 283 -23.55 0.08 -6.94
CA ASN A 283 -24.93 -0.07 -6.51
C ASN A 283 -25.79 1.18 -6.76
N CYS A 284 -25.30 2.15 -7.55
CA CYS A 284 -26.03 3.38 -7.86
C CYS A 284 -27.25 3.13 -8.75
N ARG A 285 -28.41 3.66 -8.33
CA ARG A 285 -29.66 3.62 -9.10
C ARG A 285 -29.86 4.83 -10.02
N GLY A 286 -28.96 5.82 -9.98
CA GLY A 286 -29.08 7.08 -10.73
C GLY A 286 -30.14 8.04 -10.19
N GLU A 287 -30.67 7.76 -8.99
CA GLU A 287 -31.70 8.57 -8.34
C GLU A 287 -31.12 9.93 -7.90
N ALA A 288 -31.86 11.01 -8.15
CA ALA A 288 -31.42 12.36 -7.84
C ALA A 288 -31.25 12.58 -6.33
N LYS A 289 -30.34 13.47 -5.92
CA LYS A 289 -30.18 13.87 -4.51
C LYS A 289 -31.47 14.56 -4.04
N GLU A 290 -32.20 13.92 -3.14
CA GLU A 290 -33.35 14.54 -2.48
C GLU A 290 -32.90 15.81 -1.73
N LYS A 291 -33.66 16.89 -1.90
CA LYS A 291 -33.42 18.16 -1.22
C LYS A 291 -34.28 18.21 0.04
N GLU A 292 -33.72 17.78 1.17
CA GLU A 292 -34.34 18.03 2.47
C GLU A 292 -34.28 19.54 2.81
N GLY A 293 -35.43 20.20 2.71
CA GLY A 293 -35.66 21.57 3.21
C GLY A 293 -35.41 22.72 2.23
N GLU A 294 -36.16 23.81 2.40
CA GLU A 294 -35.98 25.07 1.65
C GLU A 294 -34.72 25.85 2.06
N PHE A 295 -34.18 25.57 3.25
CA PHE A 295 -32.83 25.95 3.65
C PHE A 295 -31.88 24.75 3.50
N GLY A 296 -31.71 24.26 2.27
CA GLY A 296 -30.70 23.25 1.98
C GLY A 296 -29.33 23.74 2.42
N GLU A 297 -28.60 22.91 3.19
CA GLU A 297 -27.35 23.30 3.84
C GLU A 297 -26.32 23.80 2.82
N LYS A 298 -26.13 25.12 2.75
CA LYS A 298 -24.97 25.73 2.10
C LYS A 298 -23.73 25.41 2.92
N ASP A 299 -22.76 24.78 2.26
CA ASP A 299 -21.34 25.01 2.48
C ASP A 299 -20.83 24.87 3.93
N LYS A 300 -21.41 23.93 4.69
CA LYS A 300 -20.66 23.27 5.76
C LYS A 300 -19.52 22.50 5.10
N ALA A 301 -18.36 23.16 5.02
CA ALA A 301 -17.13 22.58 4.49
C ALA A 301 -16.91 21.18 5.08
N ALA A 302 -16.54 20.21 4.24
CA ALA A 302 -16.33 18.84 4.69
C ALA A 302 -15.29 18.85 5.83
N PRO A 303 -15.61 18.29 7.02
CA PRO A 303 -14.73 18.42 8.17
C PRO A 303 -13.36 17.86 7.84
N LEU A 304 -12.32 18.66 8.11
CA LEU A 304 -10.94 18.36 7.73
C LEU A 304 -10.52 16.97 8.22
N LYS A 305 -9.72 16.27 7.42
CA LYS A 305 -9.14 14.98 7.84
C LYS A 305 -8.22 15.24 9.04
N PRO A 306 -8.43 14.59 10.20
CA PRO A 306 -7.65 14.85 11.40
C PRO A 306 -6.27 14.20 11.32
N PHE A 307 -5.34 14.73 12.12
CA PHE A 307 -3.98 14.24 12.24
C PHE A 307 -3.74 13.59 13.60
N ILE A 308 -2.73 12.72 13.66
CA ILE A 308 -2.27 12.04 14.87
C ILE A 308 -0.75 12.13 15.01
N TRP A 309 -0.30 12.23 16.26
CA TRP A 309 1.09 12.06 16.67
C TRP A 309 1.38 10.58 16.91
N LEU A 310 2.54 10.11 16.43
CA LEU A 310 3.18 8.88 16.91
C LEU A 310 4.39 9.25 17.76
N HIS A 311 4.34 8.93 19.05
CA HIS A 311 5.34 9.29 20.05
C HIS A 311 6.44 8.23 20.13
N VAL A 312 7.59 8.45 19.49
CA VAL A 312 8.70 7.47 19.47
C VAL A 312 9.33 7.32 20.85
N ASN A 313 9.35 8.37 21.66
CA ASN A 313 9.77 8.30 23.07
C ASN A 313 8.90 7.35 23.90
N ILE A 314 7.57 7.45 23.79
CA ILE A 314 6.64 6.53 24.47
C ILE A 314 6.79 5.11 23.90
N PHE A 315 7.07 4.97 22.60
CA PHE A 315 7.33 3.67 22.01
C PHE A 315 8.62 3.02 22.55
N ARG A 316 9.68 3.81 22.76
CA ARG A 316 10.92 3.37 23.41
C ARG A 316 10.68 2.90 24.85
N GLU A 317 9.77 3.52 25.61
CA GLU A 317 9.34 3.03 26.93
C GLU A 317 8.63 1.66 26.83
N TYR A 318 7.73 1.46 25.85
CA TYR A 318 7.11 0.16 25.61
C TYR A 318 8.15 -0.92 25.25
N LEU A 319 9.09 -0.61 24.35
CA LEU A 319 10.17 -1.53 23.96
C LEU A 319 11.13 -1.80 25.14
N ALA A 320 11.38 -0.85 26.03
CA ALA A 320 12.18 -1.07 27.24
C ALA A 320 11.54 -2.08 28.21
N VAL A 321 10.21 -2.07 28.34
CA VAL A 321 9.48 -3.09 29.12
C VAL A 321 9.41 -4.42 28.36
N GLU A 322 9.19 -4.39 27.05
CA GLU A 322 9.02 -5.62 26.26
C GLU A 322 10.34 -6.38 26.04
N LEU A 323 11.44 -5.70 25.74
CA LEU A 323 12.71 -6.31 25.34
C LEU A 323 13.63 -6.66 26.52
N ASN A 324 13.28 -6.26 27.74
CA ASN A 324 14.03 -6.59 28.96
C ASN A 324 14.10 -8.13 29.19
N VAL A 325 15.32 -8.67 29.18
CA VAL A 325 15.60 -10.08 29.53
C VAL A 325 16.38 -10.13 30.84
N PRO A 326 15.80 -10.66 31.94
CA PRO A 326 16.49 -10.77 33.22
C PRO A 326 17.53 -11.91 33.19
N GLY A 327 18.66 -11.72 33.89
CA GLY A 327 19.67 -12.77 34.05
C GLY A 327 20.62 -12.97 32.86
N LEU A 328 20.73 -12.00 31.95
CA LEU A 328 21.70 -12.02 30.86
C LEU A 328 23.16 -12.12 31.37
N PRO A 329 24.07 -12.79 30.63
CA PRO A 329 25.49 -12.86 30.96
C PRO A 329 26.27 -11.58 30.58
N PHE A 330 25.60 -10.57 30.03
CA PHE A 330 26.13 -9.25 29.70
C PHE A 330 25.15 -8.15 30.14
N ALA A 331 25.62 -6.91 30.23
CA ALA A 331 24.78 -5.78 30.64
C ALA A 331 23.73 -5.45 29.56
N PHE A 332 22.47 -5.29 29.96
CA PHE A 332 21.38 -4.91 29.06
C PHE A 332 21.50 -3.44 28.65
N ASP A 333 21.61 -3.22 27.35
CA ASP A 333 21.55 -1.94 26.64
C ASP A 333 20.22 -1.85 25.88
N LEU A 334 19.49 -0.74 26.07
CA LEU A 334 18.20 -0.51 25.43
C LEU A 334 18.34 -0.14 23.96
N GLU A 335 19.35 0.64 23.59
CA GLU A 335 19.53 1.10 22.21
C GLU A 335 19.81 -0.10 21.30
N ARG A 336 20.68 -0.99 21.77
CA ARG A 336 21.06 -2.22 21.07
C ARG A 336 19.95 -3.27 21.03
N ALA A 337 19.03 -3.25 22.01
CA ALA A 337 17.80 -4.02 21.94
C ALA A 337 16.81 -3.47 20.89
N ILE A 338 16.74 -2.13 20.76
CA ILE A 338 15.92 -1.47 19.73
C ILE A 338 16.48 -1.75 18.32
N ASP A 339 17.80 -1.74 18.13
CA ASP A 339 18.45 -2.09 16.85
C ASP A 339 18.07 -3.51 16.41
N ASP A 340 18.21 -4.48 17.33
CA ASP A 340 17.79 -5.87 17.11
C ASP A 340 16.30 -5.99 16.80
N TRP A 341 15.46 -5.17 17.43
CA TRP A 341 14.01 -5.15 17.19
C TRP A 341 13.64 -4.56 15.81
N VAL A 342 14.27 -3.46 15.40
CA VAL A 342 14.13 -2.88 14.06
C VAL A 342 14.58 -3.88 12.99
N PHE A 343 15.71 -4.56 13.23
CA PHE A 343 16.20 -5.62 12.34
C PHE A 343 15.24 -6.82 12.25
N MET A 344 14.67 -7.27 13.37
CA MET A 344 13.64 -8.31 13.38
C MET A 344 12.39 -7.91 12.57
N CYS A 345 11.99 -6.63 12.57
CA CYS A 345 10.87 -6.17 11.76
C CYS A 345 11.11 -6.33 10.25
N PHE A 346 12.35 -6.27 9.75
CA PHE A 346 12.65 -6.39 8.31
C PHE A 346 12.25 -7.75 7.72
N PHE A 347 12.35 -8.84 8.48
CA PHE A 347 11.97 -10.20 8.05
C PHE A 347 10.46 -10.36 7.76
N VAL A 348 9.63 -9.52 8.39
CA VAL A 348 8.16 -9.51 8.20
C VAL A 348 7.77 -8.76 6.90
N GLY A 349 8.76 -8.24 6.16
CA GLY A 349 8.65 -7.74 4.79
C GLY A 349 8.79 -6.22 4.69
N ASN A 350 9.94 -5.74 4.25
CA ASN A 350 10.20 -4.34 3.94
C ASN A 350 9.86 -4.04 2.47
N ASP A 351 10.35 -2.92 1.91
CA ASP A 351 10.15 -2.55 0.50
C ASP A 351 11.19 -3.17 -0.46
N PHE A 352 12.30 -3.68 0.08
CA PHE A 352 13.47 -4.15 -0.66
C PHE A 352 13.52 -5.69 -0.76
N LEU A 353 12.81 -6.39 0.14
CA LEU A 353 12.72 -7.85 0.24
C LEU A 353 11.27 -8.34 0.40
N PRO A 354 10.87 -9.43 -0.29
CA PRO A 354 9.59 -10.09 -0.03
C PRO A 354 9.54 -10.65 1.41
N HIS A 355 8.36 -10.66 2.02
CA HIS A 355 8.16 -11.29 3.34
C HIS A 355 8.46 -12.80 3.32
N LEU A 356 9.09 -13.32 4.39
CA LEU A 356 9.24 -14.78 4.55
C LEU A 356 7.85 -15.45 4.58
N PRO A 357 7.65 -16.63 3.98
CA PRO A 357 6.32 -17.26 3.91
C PRO A 357 5.68 -17.48 5.30
N ALA A 358 6.50 -17.78 6.31
CA ALA A 358 6.07 -18.00 7.69
C ALA A 358 5.72 -16.72 8.48
N LEU A 359 5.98 -15.51 7.96
CA LEU A 359 5.84 -14.27 8.71
C LEU A 359 4.78 -13.32 8.12
N GLU A 360 3.71 -13.08 8.89
CA GLU A 360 2.77 -11.99 8.64
C GLU A 360 2.49 -11.20 9.93
N ILE A 361 2.45 -9.86 9.86
CA ILE A 361 2.06 -9.01 11.02
C ILE A 361 0.70 -9.43 11.58
N ARG A 362 -0.23 -9.80 10.68
CA ARG A 362 -1.61 -10.20 10.98
C ARG A 362 -1.70 -11.48 11.82
N GLU A 363 -0.59 -12.22 11.94
CA GLU A 363 -0.46 -13.51 12.61
C GLU A 363 0.59 -13.46 13.74
N ASN A 364 0.90 -12.27 14.24
CA ASN A 364 1.87 -12.03 15.31
C ASN A 364 3.31 -12.44 14.94
N GLY A 365 3.71 -12.25 13.67
CA GLY A 365 5.06 -12.58 13.19
C GLY A 365 6.18 -11.83 13.92
N ILE A 366 5.97 -10.54 14.25
CA ILE A 366 6.94 -9.76 15.03
C ILE A 366 7.06 -10.32 16.45
N ASP A 367 5.94 -10.62 17.10
CA ASP A 367 5.91 -11.18 18.46
C ASP A 367 6.58 -12.57 18.52
N THR A 368 6.46 -13.35 17.45
CA THR A 368 7.12 -14.66 17.29
C THR A 368 8.64 -14.51 17.20
N LEU A 369 9.15 -13.54 16.42
CA LEU A 369 10.57 -13.23 16.35
C LEU A 369 11.11 -12.71 17.69
N VAL A 370 10.38 -11.80 18.36
CA VAL A 370 10.78 -11.26 19.67
C VAL A 370 10.85 -12.37 20.74
N ALA A 371 9.95 -13.36 20.70
CA ALA A 371 10.04 -14.53 21.58
C ALA A 371 11.31 -15.36 21.29
N ILE A 372 11.56 -15.69 20.02
CA ILE A 372 12.76 -16.43 19.60
C ILE A 372 14.05 -15.68 20.00
N TRP A 373 14.09 -14.35 19.85
CA TRP A 373 15.21 -13.53 20.27
C TRP A 373 15.43 -13.58 21.78
N LYS A 374 14.39 -13.42 22.61
CA LYS A 374 14.50 -13.54 24.08
C LYS A 374 15.05 -14.89 24.53
N ASP A 375 14.59 -15.97 23.90
CA ASP A 375 15.01 -17.34 24.24
C ASP A 375 16.48 -17.61 23.87
N ASN A 376 17.02 -16.92 22.85
CA ASN A 376 18.39 -17.11 22.37
C ASN A 376 19.38 -16.02 22.86
N LEU A 377 18.92 -14.84 23.28
CA LEU A 377 19.77 -13.72 23.70
C LEU A 377 20.79 -14.10 24.81
N PRO A 378 20.46 -14.94 25.82
CA PRO A 378 21.44 -15.40 26.81
C PRO A 378 22.53 -16.32 26.22
N SER A 379 22.24 -17.10 25.17
CA SER A 379 23.21 -18.01 24.54
C SER A 379 23.99 -17.37 23.38
N MET A 380 23.42 -16.33 22.75
CA MET A 380 24.06 -15.49 21.72
C MET A 380 25.27 -14.70 22.26
N GLY A 381 25.36 -14.47 23.57
CA GLY A 381 26.46 -13.72 24.20
C GLY A 381 26.53 -12.23 23.80
N GLY A 382 25.48 -11.71 23.15
CA GLY A 382 25.38 -10.34 22.67
C GLY A 382 24.20 -10.17 21.70
N TYR A 383 24.03 -8.94 21.21
CA TYR A 383 22.97 -8.53 20.28
C TYR A 383 23.19 -9.05 18.84
N LEU A 384 22.11 -9.19 18.07
CA LEU A 384 22.11 -9.54 16.64
C LEU A 384 22.81 -8.48 15.78
N THR A 385 22.73 -7.22 16.20
CA THR A 385 23.14 -6.07 15.42
C THR A 385 24.13 -5.19 16.16
N LYS A 386 24.95 -4.44 15.42
CA LYS A 386 25.84 -3.42 15.95
C LYS A 386 26.07 -2.34 14.89
N ASP A 387 25.74 -1.09 15.19
CA ASP A 387 26.11 0.08 14.38
C ASP A 387 25.78 -0.11 12.88
N GLY A 388 24.59 -0.63 12.56
CA GLY A 388 24.14 -0.94 11.20
C GLY A 388 24.63 -2.26 10.58
N HIS A 389 25.41 -3.07 11.30
CA HIS A 389 25.97 -4.34 10.85
C HIS A 389 25.27 -5.54 11.54
N VAL A 390 25.18 -6.68 10.86
CA VAL A 390 24.54 -7.92 11.35
C VAL A 390 25.59 -8.93 11.80
N ASP A 391 25.40 -9.53 12.97
CA ASP A 391 26.11 -10.72 13.43
C ASP A 391 25.42 -11.97 12.84
N LEU A 392 26.06 -12.57 11.82
CA LEU A 392 25.48 -13.66 11.05
C LEU A 392 25.40 -14.99 11.82
N GLU A 393 26.28 -15.21 12.81
CA GLU A 393 26.20 -16.38 13.69
C GLU A 393 25.00 -16.29 14.63
N ARG A 394 24.68 -15.10 15.13
CA ARG A 394 23.47 -14.89 15.94
C ARG A 394 22.20 -14.87 15.08
N ALA A 395 22.23 -14.28 13.89
CA ALA A 395 21.10 -14.34 12.96
C ALA A 395 20.72 -15.79 12.59
N GLN A 396 21.72 -16.68 12.42
CA GLN A 396 21.51 -18.10 12.22
C GLN A 396 20.67 -18.77 13.33
N LEU A 397 20.83 -18.35 14.58
CA LEU A 397 20.07 -18.89 15.72
C LEU A 397 18.60 -18.46 15.68
N ILE A 398 18.31 -17.22 15.27
CA ILE A 398 16.93 -16.74 15.07
C ILE A 398 16.24 -17.53 13.94
N MET A 399 16.93 -17.71 12.82
CA MET A 399 16.39 -18.48 11.69
C MET A 399 16.18 -19.95 12.04
N ALA A 400 17.12 -20.59 12.75
CA ALA A 400 16.95 -21.94 13.27
C ALA A 400 15.88 -22.05 14.38
N GLY A 401 15.52 -20.95 15.04
CA GLY A 401 14.39 -20.85 15.96
C GLY A 401 13.04 -20.76 15.21
N LEU A 402 12.99 -19.99 14.12
CA LEU A 402 11.81 -19.83 13.28
C LEU A 402 11.51 -21.10 12.46
N ALA A 403 12.54 -21.73 11.88
CA ALA A 403 12.45 -22.99 11.12
C ALA A 403 11.70 -24.09 11.88
N LYS A 404 11.95 -24.23 13.19
CA LYS A 404 11.28 -25.19 14.09
C LYS A 404 9.78 -24.93 14.27
N GLN A 405 9.28 -23.77 13.83
CA GLN A 405 7.89 -23.35 13.98
C GLN A 405 7.14 -23.23 12.65
N GLU A 406 7.80 -23.23 11.48
CA GLU A 406 7.17 -22.97 10.18
C GLU A 406 5.99 -23.90 9.89
N ASP A 407 6.16 -25.22 9.98
CA ASP A 407 5.07 -26.19 9.79
C ASP A 407 3.89 -25.98 10.77
N ALA A 408 4.18 -25.50 11.97
CA ALA A 408 3.16 -25.21 12.99
C ALA A 408 2.46 -23.86 12.71
N ILE A 409 3.14 -22.90 12.08
CA ILE A 409 2.54 -21.65 11.61
C ILE A 409 1.61 -21.94 10.42
N PHE A 410 2.07 -22.64 9.39
CA PHE A 410 1.27 -22.90 8.19
C PHE A 410 -0.01 -23.69 8.46
N ARG A 411 0.06 -24.72 9.33
CA ARG A 411 -1.14 -25.47 9.76
C ARG A 411 -2.12 -24.59 10.55
N ARG A 412 -1.64 -23.76 11.48
CA ARG A 412 -2.48 -22.79 12.23
C ARG A 412 -3.10 -21.72 11.32
N ARG A 413 -2.37 -21.23 10.32
CA ARG A 413 -2.88 -20.31 9.28
C ARG A 413 -4.06 -20.93 8.55
N LYS A 414 -3.89 -22.16 8.04
CA LYS A 414 -4.94 -22.85 7.28
C LYS A 414 -6.18 -23.14 8.14
N GLU A 415 -6.00 -23.65 9.36
CA GLU A 415 -7.12 -23.81 10.31
C GLU A 415 -7.87 -22.49 10.58
N THR A 416 -7.15 -21.38 10.70
CA THR A 416 -7.74 -20.06 10.99
C THR A 416 -8.54 -19.54 9.80
N GLU A 417 -8.04 -19.75 8.58
CA GLU A 417 -8.78 -19.47 7.35
C GLU A 417 -10.05 -20.33 7.25
N ASP A 418 -9.94 -21.65 7.40
CA ASP A 418 -11.07 -22.56 7.22
C ASP A 418 -12.18 -22.30 8.27
N ARG A 419 -11.80 -21.96 9.51
CA ARG A 419 -12.73 -21.48 10.56
C ARG A 419 -13.42 -20.18 10.14
N ARG A 420 -12.68 -19.22 9.54
CA ARG A 420 -13.21 -17.93 9.06
C ARG A 420 -14.15 -18.12 7.87
N GLU A 421 -13.80 -18.98 6.92
CA GLU A 421 -14.62 -19.29 5.75
C GLU A 421 -15.89 -20.05 6.12
N ALA A 422 -15.80 -21.07 6.99
CA ALA A 422 -16.98 -21.72 7.55
C ALA A 422 -17.87 -20.69 8.29
N GLY A 423 -17.27 -19.72 8.99
CA GLY A 423 -17.98 -18.58 9.58
C GLY A 423 -18.66 -17.65 8.55
N PHE A 424 -18.04 -17.41 7.39
CA PHE A 424 -18.62 -16.62 6.31
C PHE A 424 -19.74 -17.38 5.58
N LYS A 425 -19.47 -18.61 5.12
CA LYS A 425 -20.42 -19.52 4.47
C LYS A 425 -21.68 -19.74 5.34
N ARG A 426 -21.54 -19.90 6.67
CA ARG A 426 -22.69 -19.93 7.62
C ARG A 426 -23.49 -18.63 7.67
N ARG A 427 -22.84 -17.45 7.68
CA ARG A 427 -23.53 -16.14 7.72
C ARG A 427 -24.27 -15.84 6.41
N LYS A 428 -23.66 -16.15 5.25
CA LYS A 428 -24.31 -16.01 3.94
C LYS A 428 -25.58 -16.86 3.86
N LEU A 429 -25.49 -18.15 4.21
CA LEU A 429 -26.65 -19.07 4.27
C LEU A 429 -27.73 -18.62 5.26
N GLN A 430 -27.39 -17.91 6.34
CA GLN A 430 -28.37 -17.32 7.26
C GLN A 430 -29.07 -16.10 6.65
N GLN A 431 -28.33 -15.21 5.98
CA GLN A 431 -28.91 -14.05 5.28
C GLN A 431 -29.81 -14.48 4.12
N GLU A 432 -29.36 -15.42 3.29
CA GLU A 432 -30.14 -16.00 2.18
C GLU A 432 -31.46 -16.62 2.68
N LYS A 433 -31.43 -17.39 3.77
CA LYS A 433 -32.64 -17.95 4.41
C LYS A 433 -33.56 -16.87 5.02
N HIS A 434 -33.01 -15.75 5.50
CA HIS A 434 -33.81 -14.64 6.01
C HIS A 434 -34.50 -13.87 4.88
N GLN A 435 -33.79 -13.63 3.77
CA GLN A 435 -34.34 -13.02 2.55
C GLN A 435 -35.40 -13.91 1.91
N GLN A 436 -35.17 -15.22 1.81
CA GLN A 436 -36.17 -16.18 1.30
C GLN A 436 -37.44 -16.20 2.18
N ARG A 437 -37.31 -16.15 3.52
CA ARG A 437 -38.46 -16.03 4.43
C ARG A 437 -39.26 -14.74 4.23
N ASN A 438 -38.59 -13.60 4.05
CA ASN A 438 -39.28 -12.34 3.75
C ASN A 438 -39.87 -12.28 2.33
N GLY A 439 -39.36 -13.08 1.39
CA GLY A 439 -39.92 -13.23 0.04
C GLY A 439 -41.09 -14.22 -0.08
N GLN A 440 -41.30 -15.10 0.90
CA GLN A 440 -42.35 -16.12 0.91
C GLN A 440 -42.97 -16.26 2.31
N GLY A 441 -43.78 -15.27 2.72
CA GLY A 441 -44.18 -15.16 4.13
C GLY A 441 -45.39 -14.28 4.47
N GLN A 442 -46.38 -14.10 3.57
CA GLN A 442 -47.65 -13.42 3.92
C GLN A 442 -48.88 -14.25 3.54
N GLN A 443 -48.99 -15.45 4.13
CA GLN A 443 -50.24 -16.21 4.22
C GLN A 443 -50.48 -16.72 5.64
N ASP A 444 -51.68 -16.40 6.14
CA ASP A 444 -52.44 -16.85 7.31
C ASP A 444 -51.79 -17.76 8.36
N SER A 445 -51.92 -17.32 9.62
CA SER A 445 -52.17 -18.22 10.77
C SER A 445 -52.98 -17.49 11.87
N PRO A 446 -53.83 -18.18 12.64
CA PRO A 446 -54.98 -17.53 13.29
C PRO A 446 -54.66 -16.93 14.67
N SER A 447 -55.34 -15.82 15.01
CA SER A 447 -55.21 -15.17 16.32
C SER A 447 -55.89 -15.95 17.45
N TYR A 448 -55.17 -16.19 18.55
CA TYR A 448 -55.76 -16.68 19.81
C TYR A 448 -55.86 -15.54 20.83
N ARG A 449 -57.00 -15.43 21.53
CA ARG A 449 -57.34 -14.27 22.37
C ARG A 449 -56.87 -14.39 23.82
N LYS A 450 -56.25 -13.33 24.35
CA LYS A 450 -56.43 -12.82 25.73
C LYS A 450 -56.18 -11.30 25.70
N ARG A 451 -57.22 -10.46 25.64
CA ARG A 451 -57.97 -9.85 26.76
C ARG A 451 -57.09 -9.04 27.75
N GLY A 452 -57.03 -7.73 27.48
CA GLY A 452 -56.52 -6.64 28.33
C GLY A 452 -56.63 -5.33 27.53
N ALA A 453 -57.33 -4.32 28.06
CA ALA A 453 -57.75 -3.09 27.35
C ALA A 453 -58.21 -2.01 28.37
N PRO A 454 -58.46 -0.72 28.02
CA PRO A 454 -58.54 -0.10 26.68
C PRO A 454 -57.64 1.19 26.54
N PRO A 455 -57.88 2.25 25.70
CA PRO A 455 -56.87 3.24 25.26
C PRO A 455 -56.98 4.60 26.06
N PRO A 456 -56.82 5.88 25.57
CA PRO A 456 -56.95 6.50 24.20
C PRO A 456 -55.65 6.49 23.33
N GLU A 457 -55.48 6.94 22.07
CA GLU A 457 -55.96 8.01 21.12
C GLU A 457 -55.05 9.27 21.04
N GLN A 458 -54.86 9.96 19.90
CA GLN A 458 -55.34 9.86 18.49
C GLN A 458 -54.18 10.38 17.58
N PHE A 459 -53.75 9.73 16.50
CA PHE A 459 -54.39 9.48 15.19
C PHE A 459 -54.83 10.74 14.40
N ALA A 460 -54.14 10.99 13.27
CA ALA A 460 -54.63 11.78 12.14
C ALA A 460 -53.94 11.37 10.83
N ALA A 461 -54.31 10.20 10.28
CA ALA A 461 -53.98 9.82 8.91
C ALA A 461 -55.29 9.66 8.12
N ALA A 462 -55.53 10.54 7.15
CA ALA A 462 -56.78 10.58 6.41
C ALA A 462 -56.55 10.94 4.94
N ASN A 463 -56.50 9.91 4.08
CA ASN A 463 -57.32 9.77 2.86
C ASN A 463 -56.70 8.73 1.90
N MET A 464 -57.29 7.54 1.84
CA MET A 464 -57.11 6.66 0.67
C MET A 464 -58.24 6.93 -0.32
N ASN A 465 -57.89 7.21 -1.58
CA ASN A 465 -58.81 7.07 -2.70
C ASN A 465 -58.48 5.78 -3.45
N LEU A 466 -59.46 4.89 -3.60
CA LEU A 466 -59.36 3.70 -4.44
C LEU A 466 -59.83 4.02 -5.86
N ILE A 467 -59.03 3.66 -6.88
CA ILE A 467 -59.44 3.80 -8.29
C ILE A 467 -59.12 2.50 -9.07
N SER A 468 -60.17 1.99 -9.72
CA SER A 468 -60.28 0.95 -10.76
C SER A 468 -59.03 0.17 -11.23
N VAL A 469 -59.13 -1.16 -11.16
CA VAL A 469 -58.29 -2.10 -11.94
C VAL A 469 -58.77 -2.15 -13.39
N SER A 470 -58.35 -1.19 -14.21
CA SER A 470 -58.73 -1.13 -15.64
C SER A 470 -57.67 -0.55 -16.58
N ASN A 471 -56.38 -0.68 -16.25
CA ASN A 471 -55.26 -0.38 -17.14
C ASN A 471 -53.99 -1.20 -16.77
N ILE A 472 -53.90 -2.44 -17.25
CA ILE A 472 -52.64 -3.20 -17.20
C ILE A 472 -51.81 -2.81 -18.42
N GLN A 473 -50.93 -1.82 -18.25
CA GLN A 473 -49.81 -1.64 -19.17
C GLN A 473 -48.70 -2.65 -18.82
N LYS A 474 -47.96 -3.10 -19.85
CA LYS A 474 -46.82 -4.00 -19.66
C LYS A 474 -45.79 -3.36 -18.72
N PRO A 475 -45.08 -4.12 -17.87
CA PRO A 475 -44.01 -3.57 -17.05
C PRO A 475 -42.96 -2.90 -17.95
N ALA A 476 -42.45 -1.75 -17.49
CA ALA A 476 -41.34 -1.08 -18.14
C ALA A 476 -40.09 -1.97 -18.13
N ALA A 477 -39.14 -1.69 -19.03
CA ALA A 477 -37.87 -2.41 -19.05
C ALA A 477 -37.15 -2.26 -17.70
N HIS A 478 -36.54 -3.34 -17.21
CA HIS A 478 -35.65 -3.28 -16.06
C HIS A 478 -34.52 -2.29 -16.36
N SER A 479 -34.28 -1.34 -15.45
CA SER A 479 -33.08 -0.50 -15.51
C SER A 479 -31.86 -1.40 -15.31
N ILE A 480 -30.91 -1.34 -16.25
CA ILE A 480 -29.64 -2.05 -16.11
C ILE A 480 -28.85 -1.36 -14.99
N THR A 481 -28.62 -2.09 -13.91
CA THR A 481 -27.70 -1.67 -12.84
C THR A 481 -26.28 -2.12 -13.17
N HIS A 482 -25.28 -1.41 -12.67
CA HIS A 482 -23.87 -1.75 -12.90
C HIS A 482 -23.54 -3.18 -12.41
N ASP A 483 -24.19 -3.64 -11.34
CA ASP A 483 -24.12 -5.04 -10.87
C ASP A 483 -24.60 -6.07 -11.90
N MET A 484 -25.60 -5.74 -12.73
CA MET A 484 -26.08 -6.58 -13.84
C MET A 484 -25.15 -6.53 -15.07
N VAL A 485 -24.16 -5.65 -15.09
CA VAL A 485 -23.16 -5.49 -16.16
C VAL A 485 -21.87 -6.22 -15.79
N VAL A 486 -21.26 -5.86 -14.67
CA VAL A 486 -19.98 -6.44 -14.22
C VAL A 486 -20.13 -7.93 -13.97
N ASN A 487 -21.19 -8.35 -13.27
CA ASN A 487 -21.43 -9.76 -13.02
C ASN A 487 -22.09 -10.48 -14.21
N ARG A 488 -22.24 -9.88 -15.40
CA ARG A 488 -23.07 -10.50 -16.46
C ARG A 488 -22.53 -11.85 -16.93
N GLN A 489 -21.24 -11.94 -17.22
CA GLN A 489 -20.61 -13.21 -17.62
C GLN A 489 -20.63 -14.21 -16.45
N ALA A 490 -20.28 -13.78 -15.23
CA ALA A 490 -20.32 -14.63 -14.04
C ALA A 490 -21.75 -15.16 -13.73
N VAL A 491 -22.79 -14.35 -13.93
CA VAL A 491 -24.19 -14.71 -13.71
C VAL A 491 -24.72 -15.59 -14.84
N ASP A 492 -24.39 -15.33 -16.10
CA ASP A 492 -24.78 -16.21 -17.22
C ASP A 492 -24.06 -17.58 -17.12
N GLN A 493 -22.76 -17.60 -16.78
CA GLN A 493 -22.01 -18.84 -16.50
C GLN A 493 -22.59 -19.57 -15.27
N ALA A 494 -22.81 -18.89 -14.15
CA ALA A 494 -23.41 -19.49 -12.95
C ALA A 494 -24.83 -19.99 -13.21
N ASN A 495 -25.63 -19.33 -14.05
CA ASN A 495 -26.95 -19.78 -14.44
C ASN A 495 -26.91 -21.01 -15.37
N VAL A 496 -25.89 -21.14 -16.23
CA VAL A 496 -25.66 -22.35 -17.03
C VAL A 496 -25.19 -23.51 -16.14
N ALA A 497 -24.23 -23.27 -15.24
CA ALA A 497 -23.76 -24.26 -14.27
C ALA A 497 -24.89 -24.73 -13.34
N ASN A 498 -25.69 -23.82 -12.78
CA ASN A 498 -26.84 -24.16 -11.93
C ASN A 498 -27.95 -24.90 -12.70
N LYS A 499 -28.19 -24.60 -13.98
CA LYS A 499 -29.12 -25.38 -14.82
C LYS A 499 -28.62 -26.82 -15.04
N SER A 500 -27.32 -26.99 -15.29
CA SER A 500 -26.69 -28.31 -15.39
C SER A 500 -26.83 -29.09 -14.07
N ALA A 501 -26.38 -28.53 -12.95
CA ALA A 501 -26.47 -29.14 -11.62
C ALA A 501 -27.92 -29.47 -11.22
N ALA A 502 -28.89 -28.56 -11.46
CA ALA A 502 -30.30 -28.80 -11.15
C ALA A 502 -30.92 -29.92 -12.01
N SER A 503 -30.45 -30.12 -13.25
CA SER A 503 -30.89 -31.24 -14.10
C SER A 503 -30.40 -32.59 -13.57
N VAL A 504 -29.15 -32.64 -13.08
CA VAL A 504 -28.54 -33.84 -12.46
C VAL A 504 -29.21 -34.16 -11.12
N LEU A 505 -29.46 -33.16 -10.28
CA LEU A 505 -30.22 -33.35 -9.04
C LEU A 505 -31.64 -33.86 -9.32
N LYS A 506 -32.31 -33.33 -10.35
CA LYS A 506 -33.67 -33.70 -10.70
C LYS A 506 -33.77 -35.15 -11.20
N SER A 507 -32.81 -35.62 -12.01
CA SER A 507 -32.78 -37.02 -12.45
C SER A 507 -32.46 -37.97 -11.29
N GLN A 508 -31.55 -37.60 -10.39
CA GLN A 508 -31.28 -38.36 -9.15
C GLN A 508 -32.52 -38.44 -8.24
N ILE A 509 -33.21 -37.33 -7.99
CA ILE A 509 -34.41 -37.29 -7.15
C ILE A 509 -35.55 -38.11 -7.78
N GLN A 510 -35.75 -38.04 -9.11
CA GLN A 510 -36.73 -38.88 -9.81
C GLN A 510 -36.34 -40.37 -9.79
N SER A 511 -35.06 -40.71 -9.74
CA SER A 511 -34.58 -42.08 -9.54
C SER A 511 -34.74 -42.60 -8.10
N LEU A 512 -34.91 -41.72 -7.12
CA LEU A 512 -35.09 -42.07 -5.70
C LEU A 512 -36.57 -42.21 -5.28
N MET A 513 -37.50 -41.56 -5.98
CA MET A 513 -38.93 -41.56 -5.63
C MET A 513 -39.70 -42.70 -6.31
N GLY A 514 -39.40 -43.94 -5.92
CA GLY A 514 -40.25 -45.11 -6.19
C GLY A 514 -41.62 -45.00 -5.49
N LYS A 515 -42.67 -45.55 -6.11
CA LYS A 515 -44.06 -45.43 -5.61
C LYS A 515 -44.29 -46.18 -4.29
N PRO A 516 -45.05 -45.63 -3.33
CA PRO A 516 -45.49 -46.35 -2.14
C PRO A 516 -46.65 -47.33 -2.42
N LYS A 517 -46.86 -48.28 -1.51
CA LYS A 517 -48.06 -49.12 -1.42
C LYS A 517 -48.63 -49.11 0.01
N GLU A 518 -49.93 -48.82 0.07
CA GLU A 518 -50.98 -49.18 1.05
C GLU A 518 -50.59 -49.67 2.47
N GLU A 519 -51.20 -49.04 3.48
CA GLU A 519 -51.40 -49.58 4.84
C GLU A 519 -52.85 -50.01 5.07
N ALA A 520 -53.08 -51.08 5.85
CA ALA A 520 -54.28 -51.28 6.66
C ALA A 520 -53.94 -52.19 7.88
N PRO A 521 -54.51 -52.00 9.10
CA PRO A 521 -53.85 -52.45 10.33
C PRO A 521 -54.65 -53.41 11.23
N ALA A 522 -53.94 -54.19 12.07
CA ALA A 522 -54.42 -54.74 13.34
C ALA A 522 -53.26 -55.19 14.26
N ALA A 523 -53.52 -55.27 15.56
CA ALA A 523 -52.66 -55.83 16.63
C ALA A 523 -53.56 -56.61 17.62
N PRO A 524 -53.10 -57.15 18.78
CA PRO A 524 -51.74 -57.37 19.30
C PRO A 524 -51.52 -58.84 19.76
N VAL A 525 -50.44 -59.12 20.53
CA VAL A 525 -50.34 -60.03 21.72
C VAL A 525 -48.85 -60.37 22.01
N ALA A 526 -48.53 -60.72 23.26
CA ALA A 526 -47.20 -61.12 23.77
C ALA A 526 -47.39 -62.23 24.84
N PRO A 527 -46.38 -62.72 25.61
CA PRO A 527 -44.90 -62.65 25.50
C PRO A 527 -44.22 -64.06 25.66
N VAL A 528 -42.95 -64.09 26.13
CA VAL A 528 -42.23 -65.19 26.84
C VAL A 528 -41.29 -66.14 26.05
N ALA A 529 -40.02 -65.70 25.97
CA ALA A 529 -38.78 -66.38 26.45
C ALA A 529 -38.14 -67.63 25.78
N GLU A 530 -36.88 -67.85 26.20
CA GLU A 530 -35.98 -69.01 26.08
C GLU A 530 -35.28 -69.32 24.74
N GLU A 531 -34.17 -68.59 24.52
CA GLU A 531 -32.89 -69.17 24.06
C GLU A 531 -32.41 -70.35 24.96
N PRO A 532 -31.44 -71.22 24.57
CA PRO A 532 -30.36 -70.99 23.58
C PRO A 532 -29.99 -72.19 22.65
N LYS A 533 -28.93 -71.95 21.84
CA LYS A 533 -27.98 -72.91 21.20
C LYS A 533 -28.14 -73.27 19.72
N GLU A 534 -27.44 -72.48 18.90
CA GLU A 534 -26.53 -72.93 17.83
C GLU A 534 -25.51 -74.01 18.32
N PRO A 535 -24.74 -74.76 17.46
CA PRO A 535 -24.27 -74.31 16.13
C PRO A 535 -24.03 -75.34 14.98
N VAL A 536 -23.87 -74.77 13.76
CA VAL A 536 -22.85 -75.09 12.71
C VAL A 536 -22.80 -76.47 12.01
N THR A 537 -22.98 -76.41 10.66
CA THR A 537 -22.43 -77.22 9.51
C THR A 537 -22.28 -78.75 9.61
N GLU A 538 -21.98 -79.55 8.59
CA GLU A 538 -21.78 -79.48 7.11
C GLU A 538 -22.36 -80.82 6.56
N GLU A 539 -22.60 -81.16 5.28
CA GLU A 539 -21.86 -80.94 4.03
C GLU A 539 -22.79 -81.30 2.81
N ALA A 540 -22.27 -81.49 1.59
CA ALA A 540 -23.05 -81.58 0.35
C ALA A 540 -23.43 -83.00 -0.14
N GLN A 541 -24.42 -83.10 -1.05
CA GLN A 541 -24.29 -83.88 -2.32
C GLN A 541 -25.34 -83.47 -3.40
N PRO A 542 -25.11 -83.71 -4.72
CA PRO A 542 -25.81 -82.99 -5.81
C PRO A 542 -26.61 -83.87 -6.80
N LYS A 543 -27.37 -83.24 -7.74
CA LYS A 543 -27.63 -83.80 -9.10
C LYS A 543 -28.22 -82.82 -10.15
N SER A 544 -27.62 -82.84 -11.35
CA SER A 544 -28.16 -82.46 -12.69
C SER A 544 -28.31 -80.97 -13.12
N PRO A 545 -28.29 -80.66 -14.46
CA PRO A 545 -28.07 -79.32 -15.06
C PRO A 545 -29.29 -78.86 -15.95
N PRO A 546 -29.26 -77.83 -16.87
CA PRO A 546 -28.13 -77.07 -17.45
C PRO A 546 -28.31 -75.54 -17.73
N SER A 547 -27.37 -74.96 -18.51
CA SER A 547 -27.18 -73.55 -18.95
C SER A 547 -26.58 -72.62 -17.86
N ALA A 548 -25.35 -72.09 -17.94
CA ALA A 548 -24.68 -71.26 -18.99
C ALA A 548 -25.32 -69.86 -19.12
N LEU A 549 -24.64 -68.70 -18.97
CA LEU A 549 -23.25 -68.29 -18.62
C LEU A 549 -23.34 -66.92 -17.86
N GLY A 550 -22.32 -66.33 -17.20
CA GLY A 550 -20.88 -66.61 -17.08
C GLY A 550 -20.21 -65.88 -15.88
N LYS A 551 -18.95 -65.41 -16.03
CA LYS A 551 -18.01 -64.83 -15.01
C LYS A 551 -17.00 -63.88 -15.74
N ARG A 552 -16.19 -62.97 -15.15
CA ARG A 552 -15.87 -62.47 -13.78
C ARG A 552 -15.07 -61.12 -13.87
N LYS A 553 -14.74 -60.49 -12.71
CA LYS A 553 -13.71 -59.42 -12.56
C LYS A 553 -12.27 -59.95 -12.70
N ALA A 554 -11.30 -59.10 -13.10
CA ALA A 554 -10.17 -58.59 -12.28
C ALA A 554 -8.98 -58.04 -13.12
N GLU A 555 -8.26 -57.01 -12.61
CA GLU A 555 -6.82 -56.68 -12.86
C GLU A 555 -6.35 -56.37 -14.32
N LEU A 556 -5.19 -55.78 -14.63
CA LEU A 556 -4.36 -54.64 -14.12
C LEU A 556 -3.26 -54.35 -15.21
N ILE A 557 -2.53 -53.21 -15.15
CA ILE A 557 -1.20 -52.93 -15.80
C ILE A 557 -1.13 -52.49 -17.32
N THR A 558 -0.11 -51.66 -17.63
CA THR A 558 0.50 -51.23 -18.94
C THR A 558 -0.21 -50.30 -19.94
N GLU A 559 0.11 -49.00 -19.84
CA GLU A 559 0.96 -48.18 -20.77
C GLU A 559 0.91 -48.28 -22.32
N SER A 560 1.03 -47.08 -22.94
CA SER A 560 1.73 -46.71 -24.20
C SER A 560 1.08 -46.87 -25.60
N ASP A 561 0.95 -45.70 -26.25
CA ASP A 561 1.30 -45.31 -27.63
C ASP A 561 0.51 -45.69 -28.91
N ALA A 562 0.05 -44.60 -29.55
CA ALA A 562 0.11 -44.26 -30.97
C ALA A 562 -0.52 -45.16 -32.06
N ASN A 563 -1.65 -44.70 -32.63
CA ASN A 563 -1.61 -43.86 -33.85
C ASN A 563 -2.98 -43.29 -34.27
N THR A 564 -2.96 -42.10 -34.90
CA THR A 564 -4.06 -41.49 -35.65
C THR A 564 -3.99 -41.94 -37.14
N PRO A 565 -5.04 -41.81 -37.99
CA PRO A 565 -5.42 -40.48 -38.53
C PRO A 565 -6.92 -40.24 -38.86
N ALA A 566 -7.31 -38.96 -38.80
CA ALA A 566 -8.38 -38.30 -39.57
C ALA A 566 -9.87 -38.75 -39.41
N ALA A 567 -10.87 -37.88 -39.60
CA ALA A 567 -10.97 -36.41 -39.51
C ALA A 567 -12.44 -35.96 -39.65
N SER A 568 -12.90 -34.97 -38.85
CA SER A 568 -13.79 -33.87 -39.30
C SER A 568 -14.28 -32.96 -38.15
N SER A 569 -13.68 -31.76 -38.08
CA SER A 569 -14.26 -30.48 -37.64
C SER A 569 -15.61 -30.44 -36.88
N GLY A 570 -15.56 -30.03 -35.60
CA GLY A 570 -16.71 -29.51 -34.84
C GLY A 570 -16.22 -28.71 -33.65
N ALA A 571 -16.14 -27.37 -33.78
CA ALA A 571 -15.36 -26.52 -32.88
C ALA A 571 -15.80 -26.57 -31.41
N GLU A 572 -14.89 -26.93 -30.52
CA GLU A 572 -15.05 -26.79 -29.08
C GLU A 572 -14.78 -25.32 -28.66
N THR A 573 -15.52 -24.85 -27.65
CA THR A 573 -15.39 -23.49 -27.10
C THR A 573 -14.57 -23.56 -25.81
N PRO A 574 -13.55 -22.70 -25.61
CA PRO A 574 -12.73 -22.74 -24.41
C PRO A 574 -13.58 -22.44 -23.17
N VAL A 575 -13.54 -23.33 -22.18
CA VAL A 575 -14.28 -23.17 -20.92
C VAL A 575 -13.45 -22.31 -19.96
N SER A 576 -13.61 -20.99 -20.05
CA SER A 576 -13.12 -20.06 -19.04
C SER A 576 -13.99 -20.10 -17.78
N GLY A 577 -13.88 -21.18 -17.02
CA GLY A 577 -14.31 -21.19 -15.63
C GLY A 577 -13.29 -20.47 -14.76
N GLU A 578 -13.71 -19.48 -13.98
CA GLU A 578 -12.94 -19.01 -12.84
C GLU A 578 -12.97 -20.11 -11.77
N GLU A 579 -12.02 -21.03 -11.81
CA GLU A 579 -11.75 -21.91 -10.67
C GLU A 579 -11.35 -21.04 -9.47
N GLU A 580 -11.86 -21.35 -8.26
CA GLU A 580 -11.32 -20.76 -7.02
C GLU A 580 -9.83 -21.11 -6.97
N ALA A 581 -8.95 -20.15 -7.29
CA ALA A 581 -7.54 -20.38 -7.61
C ALA A 581 -6.86 -21.31 -6.59
N THR A 582 -6.73 -22.59 -6.95
CA THR A 582 -6.36 -23.61 -5.98
C THR A 582 -4.92 -23.41 -5.57
N ASP A 583 -4.66 -23.32 -4.26
CA ASP A 583 -3.28 -23.27 -3.76
C ASP A 583 -2.62 -24.61 -4.05
N THR A 584 -1.76 -24.62 -5.06
CA THR A 584 -0.98 -25.78 -5.51
C THR A 584 0.28 -25.99 -4.67
N VAL A 585 0.70 -25.02 -3.86
CA VAL A 585 1.84 -25.15 -2.94
C VAL A 585 1.42 -25.89 -1.68
N ARG A 586 0.25 -25.54 -1.12
CA ARG A 586 -0.32 -26.14 0.10
C ARG A 586 0.68 -26.17 1.25
N LEU A 587 0.96 -25.00 1.83
CA LEU A 587 1.94 -24.83 2.92
C LEU A 587 1.63 -25.65 4.18
N TRP A 588 0.39 -26.15 4.34
CA TRP A 588 -0.04 -26.97 5.47
C TRP A 588 0.17 -28.50 5.29
N GLU A 589 0.58 -28.96 4.10
CA GLU A 589 0.80 -30.36 3.74
C GLU A 589 2.31 -30.67 3.60
N GLU A 590 2.76 -31.84 4.04
CA GLU A 590 4.17 -32.27 3.92
C GLU A 590 4.69 -32.17 2.48
N GLY A 591 5.97 -31.85 2.30
CA GLY A 591 6.56 -31.57 0.98
C GLY A 591 6.21 -30.19 0.39
N TYR A 592 5.70 -29.25 1.20
CA TYR A 592 5.36 -27.90 0.72
C TYR A 592 6.56 -27.14 0.17
N ALA A 593 7.76 -27.32 0.74
CA ALA A 593 8.95 -26.61 0.31
C ALA A 593 9.35 -26.99 -1.13
N ASP A 594 9.26 -28.28 -1.45
CA ASP A 594 9.51 -28.83 -2.78
C ASP A 594 8.54 -28.22 -3.81
N ARG A 595 7.23 -28.26 -3.51
CA ARG A 595 6.19 -27.65 -4.34
C ARG A 595 6.35 -26.14 -4.49
N TYR A 596 6.82 -25.45 -3.44
CA TYR A 596 7.05 -24.01 -3.47
C TYR A 596 8.20 -23.64 -4.41
N TYR A 597 9.34 -24.30 -4.29
CA TYR A 597 10.50 -24.02 -5.15
C TYR A 597 10.23 -24.39 -6.61
N GLU A 598 9.58 -25.54 -6.87
CA GLU A 598 9.14 -25.94 -8.21
C GLU A 598 8.17 -24.91 -8.82
N GLN A 599 7.14 -24.48 -8.07
CA GLN A 599 6.08 -23.64 -8.64
C GLN A 599 6.43 -22.15 -8.70
N LYS A 600 7.18 -21.62 -7.72
CA LYS A 600 7.50 -20.19 -7.63
C LYS A 600 8.85 -19.83 -8.25
N PHE A 601 9.87 -20.68 -8.10
CA PHE A 601 11.21 -20.44 -8.65
C PHE A 601 11.52 -21.23 -9.94
N LYS A 602 10.67 -22.20 -10.33
CA LYS A 602 10.83 -23.05 -11.53
C LYS A 602 12.13 -23.87 -11.55
N VAL A 603 12.55 -24.36 -10.38
CA VAL A 603 13.74 -25.21 -10.19
C VAL A 603 13.36 -26.64 -9.80
N ASP A 604 14.26 -27.61 -10.01
CA ASP A 604 14.08 -28.98 -9.50
C ASP A 604 14.04 -28.93 -7.95
N PRO A 605 13.06 -29.56 -7.29
CA PRO A 605 13.00 -29.66 -5.83
C PRO A 605 14.30 -30.11 -5.15
N LYS A 606 15.14 -30.91 -5.81
CA LYS A 606 16.40 -31.45 -5.28
C LYS A 606 17.56 -30.45 -5.29
N ASP A 607 17.41 -29.29 -5.95
CA ASP A 607 18.43 -28.24 -5.93
C ASP A 607 18.41 -27.46 -4.60
N ILE A 608 18.92 -28.11 -3.56
CA ILE A 608 19.07 -27.55 -2.21
C ILE A 608 20.08 -26.39 -2.22
N GLU A 609 21.11 -26.42 -3.08
CA GLU A 609 22.10 -25.34 -3.16
C GLU A 609 21.50 -24.06 -3.76
N PHE A 610 20.52 -24.17 -4.67
CA PHE A 610 19.69 -23.03 -5.08
C PHE A 610 18.91 -22.44 -3.90
N ARG A 611 18.32 -23.26 -3.03
CA ARG A 611 17.62 -22.74 -1.82
C ARG A 611 18.58 -21.96 -0.93
N HIS A 612 19.75 -22.53 -0.64
CA HIS A 612 20.82 -21.84 0.11
C HIS A 612 21.35 -20.58 -0.60
N LYS A 613 21.34 -20.54 -1.94
CA LYS A 613 21.71 -19.35 -2.73
C LYS A 613 20.67 -18.23 -2.56
N VAL A 614 19.38 -18.57 -2.61
CA VAL A 614 18.28 -17.63 -2.34
C VAL A 614 18.36 -17.11 -0.90
N ALA A 615 18.62 -18.00 0.09
CA ALA A 615 18.82 -17.62 1.48
C ALA A 615 20.01 -16.66 1.69
N ARG A 616 21.18 -16.94 1.10
CA ARG A 616 22.34 -16.03 1.15
C ARG A 616 22.02 -14.66 0.53
N ALA A 617 21.37 -14.61 -0.63
CA ALA A 617 20.95 -13.34 -1.25
C ALA A 617 19.92 -12.57 -0.39
N TYR A 618 19.08 -13.27 0.37
CA TYR A 618 18.14 -12.66 1.30
C TYR A 618 18.85 -12.06 2.52
N VAL A 619 19.84 -12.77 3.08
CA VAL A 619 20.66 -12.26 4.21
C VAL A 619 21.55 -11.09 3.80
N GLU A 620 22.10 -11.12 2.58
CA GLU A 620 22.77 -9.96 1.99
C GLU A 620 21.81 -8.76 1.95
N GLY A 621 20.57 -8.96 1.49
CA GLY A 621 19.56 -7.90 1.51
C GLY A 621 19.18 -7.40 2.91
N LEU A 622 19.10 -8.27 3.91
CA LEU A 622 18.83 -7.85 5.29
C LEU A 622 19.96 -6.98 5.85
N ALA A 623 21.22 -7.30 5.53
CA ALA A 623 22.36 -6.45 5.86
C ALA A 623 22.35 -5.13 5.06
N TRP A 624 21.97 -5.16 3.78
CA TRP A 624 21.82 -3.95 2.95
C TRP A 624 20.79 -2.99 3.55
N VAL A 625 19.62 -3.49 3.96
CA VAL A 625 18.54 -2.68 4.57
C VAL A 625 18.97 -2.11 5.92
N LEU A 626 19.63 -2.91 6.78
CA LEU A 626 20.13 -2.42 8.06
C LEU A 626 21.17 -1.31 7.88
N MET A 627 22.11 -1.46 6.94
CA MET A 627 23.05 -0.40 6.60
C MET A 627 22.33 0.83 6.02
N TYR A 628 21.35 0.67 5.13
CA TYR A 628 20.61 1.80 4.54
C TYR A 628 19.87 2.63 5.59
N TYR A 629 19.34 1.99 6.62
CA TYR A 629 18.66 2.62 7.76
C TYR A 629 19.64 3.35 8.71
N PHE A 630 20.75 2.71 9.10
CA PHE A 630 21.63 3.21 10.17
C PHE A 630 22.85 3.98 9.67
N GLN A 631 23.37 3.68 8.48
CA GLN A 631 24.61 4.24 7.91
C GLN A 631 24.40 4.96 6.56
N GLY A 632 23.25 4.79 5.92
CA GLY A 632 22.98 5.28 4.56
C GLY A 632 23.30 4.23 3.49
N CYS A 633 23.04 4.54 2.22
CA CYS A 633 23.01 3.54 1.14
C CYS A 633 24.40 2.87 0.93
N PRO A 634 24.53 1.55 1.17
CA PRO A 634 25.81 0.85 1.06
C PRO A 634 26.12 0.40 -0.38
N SER A 635 25.09 0.24 -1.23
CA SER A 635 25.22 -0.05 -2.66
C SER A 635 23.99 0.46 -3.42
N TRP A 636 24.20 1.30 -4.42
CA TRP A 636 23.13 1.82 -5.27
C TRP A 636 22.68 0.83 -6.35
N GLU A 637 23.53 -0.14 -6.72
CA GLU A 637 23.29 -1.10 -7.81
C GLU A 637 22.90 -2.50 -7.34
N TRP A 638 23.03 -2.80 -6.04
CA TRP A 638 22.53 -4.03 -5.42
C TRP A 638 21.00 -4.10 -5.45
N PHE A 639 20.47 -5.31 -5.64
CA PHE A 639 19.06 -5.65 -5.51
C PHE A 639 18.90 -7.15 -5.24
N TYR A 640 17.81 -7.54 -4.59
CA TYR A 640 17.44 -8.95 -4.43
C TYR A 640 16.89 -9.52 -5.75
N PRO A 641 17.51 -10.53 -6.38
CA PRO A 641 17.23 -10.92 -7.76
C PRO A 641 16.12 -11.99 -7.90
N TYR A 642 15.17 -12.05 -6.96
CA TYR A 642 14.08 -13.01 -6.96
C TYR A 642 12.76 -12.36 -6.52
N HIS A 643 11.62 -12.79 -7.08
CA HIS A 643 10.30 -12.26 -6.71
C HIS A 643 9.77 -12.79 -5.37
N TYR A 644 10.39 -13.85 -4.83
CA TYR A 644 9.93 -14.61 -3.66
C TYR A 644 11.02 -14.79 -2.61
N ALA A 645 10.62 -15.01 -1.36
CA ALA A 645 11.52 -15.29 -0.24
C ALA A 645 11.77 -16.80 -0.07
N PRO A 646 12.88 -17.23 0.57
CA PRO A 646 13.11 -18.62 0.99
C PRO A 646 12.36 -18.95 2.30
N PHE A 647 12.33 -20.22 2.72
CA PHE A 647 11.86 -20.58 4.07
C PHE A 647 12.96 -20.38 5.12
N ALA A 648 12.59 -20.23 6.39
CA ALA A 648 13.58 -20.05 7.46
C ALA A 648 14.50 -21.26 7.63
N ALA A 649 14.04 -22.46 7.29
CA ALA A 649 14.85 -23.68 7.23
C ALA A 649 16.00 -23.65 6.20
N ASP A 650 15.89 -22.88 5.11
CA ASP A 650 16.91 -22.81 4.06
C ASP A 650 18.11 -21.89 4.41
N PHE A 651 18.02 -21.16 5.53
CA PHE A 651 19.09 -20.32 6.06
C PHE A 651 20.07 -21.18 6.86
N VAL A 652 21.15 -21.62 6.20
CA VAL A 652 22.21 -22.44 6.80
C VAL A 652 23.59 -21.81 6.62
N ASP A 653 24.52 -22.15 7.50
CA ASP A 653 25.94 -21.76 7.43
C ASP A 653 26.21 -20.24 7.37
N LEU A 654 25.28 -19.39 7.85
CA LEU A 654 25.37 -17.93 7.69
C LEU A 654 26.66 -17.32 8.25
N GLY A 655 27.21 -17.87 9.35
CA GLY A 655 28.49 -17.44 9.93
C GLY A 655 29.71 -17.62 9.00
N LYS A 656 29.60 -18.42 7.93
CA LYS A 656 30.64 -18.59 6.90
C LYS A 656 30.55 -17.53 5.79
N MET A 657 29.47 -16.75 5.75
CA MET A 657 29.25 -15.72 4.74
C MET A 657 30.01 -14.44 5.10
N THR A 658 30.62 -13.79 4.11
CA THR A 658 31.19 -12.45 4.25
C THR A 658 30.42 -11.50 3.35
N ILE A 659 29.84 -10.45 3.92
CA ILE A 659 29.05 -9.45 3.19
C ILE A 659 29.92 -8.20 3.02
N ASN A 660 30.15 -7.80 1.76
CA ASN A 660 30.82 -6.56 1.41
C ASN A 660 30.03 -5.91 0.26
N PHE A 661 29.72 -4.62 0.40
CA PHE A 661 29.03 -3.86 -0.64
C PHE A 661 30.00 -2.95 -1.39
N ASP A 662 29.95 -2.96 -2.72
CA ASP A 662 30.44 -1.84 -3.52
C ASP A 662 29.34 -0.78 -3.59
N LYS A 663 29.69 0.48 -3.32
CA LYS A 663 28.76 1.60 -3.38
C LYS A 663 28.17 1.77 -4.78
N GLY A 664 28.93 1.41 -5.82
CA GLY A 664 28.47 1.39 -7.21
C GLY A 664 28.09 2.76 -7.76
N ARG A 665 27.39 2.76 -8.90
CA ARG A 665 26.95 3.98 -9.58
C ARG A 665 25.54 4.40 -9.15
N ILE A 666 25.35 5.69 -8.87
CA ILE A 666 23.99 6.28 -8.78
C ILE A 666 23.46 6.46 -10.20
N SER A 667 22.26 5.95 -10.48
CA SER A 667 21.59 6.17 -11.77
C SER A 667 21.27 7.66 -12.01
N ARG A 668 21.23 8.08 -13.27
CA ARG A 668 20.71 9.41 -13.64
C ARG A 668 19.17 9.40 -13.68
N PRO A 669 18.49 10.55 -13.52
CA PRO A 669 17.02 10.60 -13.49
C PRO A 669 16.33 9.88 -14.67
N PHE A 670 16.78 10.08 -15.91
CA PHE A 670 16.18 9.42 -17.07
C PHE A 670 16.45 7.91 -17.13
N GLU A 671 17.57 7.45 -16.58
CA GLU A 671 17.89 6.03 -16.47
C GLU A 671 17.00 5.35 -15.42
N GLN A 672 16.65 6.07 -14.34
CA GLN A 672 15.60 5.63 -13.41
C GLN A 672 14.23 5.62 -14.08
N LEU A 673 13.83 6.68 -14.80
CA LEU A 673 12.53 6.73 -15.49
C LEU A 673 12.35 5.55 -16.44
N MET A 674 13.33 5.28 -17.31
CA MET A 674 13.33 4.07 -18.16
C MET A 674 13.26 2.76 -17.35
N SER A 675 13.80 2.75 -16.13
CA SER A 675 13.81 1.57 -15.28
C SER A 675 12.53 1.36 -14.46
N VAL A 676 11.68 2.38 -14.28
CA VAL A 676 10.47 2.29 -13.42
C VAL A 676 9.16 2.53 -14.15
N LEU A 677 9.15 3.23 -15.28
CA LEU A 677 7.92 3.56 -16.01
C LEU A 677 7.45 2.41 -16.93
N PRO A 678 6.15 2.11 -16.98
CA PRO A 678 5.55 1.35 -18.07
C PRO A 678 5.46 2.22 -19.33
N ALA A 679 5.40 1.59 -20.51
CA ALA A 679 5.32 2.29 -21.81
C ALA A 679 4.13 3.26 -21.92
N ALA A 680 3.01 3.01 -21.21
CA ALA A 680 1.87 3.92 -21.13
C ALA A 680 2.23 5.31 -20.57
N SER A 681 3.17 5.38 -19.62
CA SER A 681 3.64 6.63 -19.01
C SER A 681 4.84 7.25 -19.73
N ARG A 682 5.17 6.83 -20.97
CA ARG A 682 6.30 7.39 -21.75
C ARG A 682 6.27 8.91 -21.90
N HIS A 683 5.09 9.54 -21.81
CA HIS A 683 4.94 10.99 -21.86
C HIS A 683 5.65 11.75 -20.70
N ALA A 684 6.06 11.05 -19.63
CA ALA A 684 6.82 11.61 -18.52
C ALA A 684 8.36 11.62 -18.75
N ILE A 685 8.86 11.05 -19.86
CA ILE A 685 10.28 11.02 -20.24
C ILE A 685 10.47 11.61 -21.65
N PRO A 686 11.63 12.22 -22.01
CA PRO A 686 11.80 12.88 -23.30
C PRO A 686 11.59 11.98 -24.53
N GLU A 687 11.02 12.55 -25.59
CA GLU A 687 10.55 11.85 -26.80
C GLU A 687 11.61 10.97 -27.48
N VAL A 688 12.89 11.36 -27.39
CA VAL A 688 14.01 10.61 -27.96
C VAL A 688 14.14 9.16 -27.44
N PHE A 689 13.57 8.86 -26.26
CA PHE A 689 13.56 7.53 -25.67
C PHE A 689 12.27 6.73 -25.94
N HIS A 690 11.19 7.35 -26.46
CA HIS A 690 9.87 6.69 -26.58
C HIS A 690 9.92 5.44 -27.46
N GLU A 691 10.69 5.48 -28.55
CA GLU A 691 10.91 4.33 -29.44
C GLU A 691 11.49 3.12 -28.70
N LEU A 692 12.35 3.32 -27.69
CA LEU A 692 12.95 2.22 -26.93
C LEU A 692 11.92 1.45 -26.09
N MET A 693 10.80 2.09 -25.74
CA MET A 693 9.72 1.52 -24.92
C MET A 693 8.57 0.92 -25.75
N THR A 694 8.46 1.24 -27.05
CA THR A 694 7.28 0.86 -27.88
C THR A 694 7.59 0.37 -29.29
N ASN A 695 8.84 0.34 -29.73
CA ASN A 695 9.20 -0.30 -30.99
C ASN A 695 9.52 -1.79 -30.77
N GLU A 696 8.89 -2.68 -31.55
CA GLU A 696 9.14 -4.12 -31.52
C GLU A 696 10.62 -4.47 -31.84
N ASP A 697 11.30 -3.63 -32.64
CA ASP A 697 12.74 -3.77 -32.97
C ASP A 697 13.70 -3.24 -31.88
N SER A 698 13.21 -2.80 -30.70
CA SER A 698 14.06 -2.25 -29.63
C SER A 698 14.86 -3.33 -28.89
N GLU A 699 16.18 -3.11 -28.67
CA GLU A 699 17.08 -4.00 -27.90
C GLU A 699 16.64 -4.27 -26.44
N ILE A 700 15.61 -3.56 -25.96
CA ILE A 700 15.09 -3.63 -24.59
C ILE A 700 13.55 -3.65 -24.51
N ILE A 701 12.84 -4.00 -25.61
CA ILE A 701 11.36 -4.05 -25.62
C ILE A 701 10.80 -5.03 -24.57
N ASP A 702 11.53 -6.11 -24.28
CA ASP A 702 11.18 -7.12 -23.27
C ASP A 702 11.13 -6.58 -21.83
N PHE A 703 11.68 -5.40 -21.57
CA PHE A 703 11.52 -4.72 -20.28
C PHE A 703 10.14 -4.05 -20.11
N TYR A 704 9.34 -3.91 -21.17
CA TYR A 704 8.08 -3.18 -21.19
C TYR A 704 6.86 -4.03 -21.66
N PRO A 705 6.60 -5.21 -21.07
CA PRO A 705 5.45 -6.02 -21.45
C PRO A 705 4.12 -5.30 -21.14
N GLU A 706 3.18 -5.30 -22.09
CA GLU A 706 1.82 -4.79 -21.87
C GLU A 706 0.99 -5.68 -20.92
N GLU A 707 1.16 -6.99 -21.04
CA GLU A 707 0.52 -8.00 -20.19
C GLU A 707 1.58 -8.73 -19.36
N PHE A 708 1.30 -8.89 -18.07
CA PHE A 708 2.18 -9.56 -17.12
C PHE A 708 1.37 -10.30 -16.05
N ASP A 709 1.91 -11.42 -15.58
CA ASP A 709 1.29 -12.24 -14.54
C ASP A 709 1.32 -11.54 -13.17
N ILE A 710 0.27 -11.77 -12.39
CA ILE A 710 0.18 -11.35 -10.98
C ILE A 710 -0.09 -12.60 -10.14
N ASP A 711 0.97 -13.15 -9.53
CA ASP A 711 0.80 -14.27 -8.61
C ASP A 711 0.15 -13.78 -7.32
N LEU A 712 -1.07 -14.27 -7.04
CA LEU A 712 -1.79 -13.97 -5.81
C LEU A 712 -1.07 -14.50 -4.56
N ASN A 713 -0.23 -15.53 -4.67
CA ASN A 713 0.58 -16.10 -3.59
C ASN A 713 -0.18 -16.29 -2.27
N GLY A 714 -1.37 -16.90 -2.34
CA GLY A 714 -2.26 -17.16 -1.20
C GLY A 714 -3.05 -15.94 -0.69
N LYS A 715 -2.94 -14.76 -1.31
CA LYS A 715 -3.69 -13.55 -0.95
C LYS A 715 -4.97 -13.44 -1.79
N LYS A 716 -6.04 -12.87 -1.23
CA LYS A 716 -7.38 -12.86 -1.85
C LYS A 716 -7.70 -11.66 -2.75
N MET A 717 -6.74 -10.79 -3.05
CA MET A 717 -6.92 -9.58 -3.87
C MET A 717 -5.71 -9.38 -4.78
N SER A 718 -5.92 -8.99 -6.05
CA SER A 718 -4.86 -8.72 -7.04
C SER A 718 -3.80 -7.73 -6.55
N TRP A 719 -4.20 -6.66 -5.86
CA TRP A 719 -3.29 -5.66 -5.29
C TRP A 719 -2.37 -6.19 -4.18
N GLN A 720 -2.65 -7.38 -3.62
CA GLN A 720 -1.77 -8.07 -2.67
C GLN A 720 -0.84 -9.10 -3.36
N GLY A 721 -1.05 -9.36 -4.65
CA GLY A 721 -0.21 -10.26 -5.44
C GLY A 721 1.13 -9.65 -5.87
N ILE A 722 1.98 -10.50 -6.42
CA ILE A 722 3.33 -10.19 -6.89
C ILE A 722 3.30 -10.09 -8.41
N ALA A 723 3.57 -8.90 -8.96
CA ALA A 723 3.67 -8.70 -10.41
C ALA A 723 5.00 -9.26 -10.94
N LEU A 724 4.92 -10.25 -11.83
CA LEU A 724 6.07 -11.00 -12.35
C LEU A 724 6.70 -10.30 -13.56
N LEU A 725 7.33 -9.16 -13.29
CA LEU A 725 8.07 -8.39 -14.30
C LEU A 725 9.52 -8.92 -14.45
N PRO A 726 10.10 -8.95 -15.66
CA PRO A 726 11.48 -9.36 -15.89
C PRO A 726 12.44 -8.28 -15.36
N PHE A 727 13.42 -8.66 -14.52
CA PHE A 727 14.39 -7.71 -13.95
C PHE A 727 15.25 -7.03 -15.03
N ILE A 728 15.50 -5.72 -14.90
CA ILE A 728 16.27 -4.96 -15.88
C ILE A 728 17.77 -5.23 -15.74
N GLU A 729 18.40 -5.58 -16.85
CA GLU A 729 19.85 -5.60 -17.03
C GLU A 729 20.35 -4.17 -17.29
N MET A 730 20.80 -3.48 -16.24
CA MET A 730 21.30 -2.10 -16.35
C MET A 730 22.33 -1.89 -17.48
N PRO A 731 23.32 -2.79 -17.71
CA PRO A 731 24.26 -2.62 -18.83
C PRO A 731 23.58 -2.61 -20.21
N ARG A 732 22.50 -3.38 -20.41
CA ARG A 732 21.76 -3.44 -21.67
C ARG A 732 20.90 -2.19 -21.87
N LEU A 733 20.23 -1.73 -20.80
CA LEU A 733 19.51 -0.46 -20.79
C LEU A 733 20.42 0.73 -21.13
N LEU A 734 21.57 0.84 -20.45
CA LEU A 734 22.51 1.96 -20.67
C LEU A 734 23.09 1.96 -22.09
N LYS A 735 23.42 0.79 -22.65
CA LYS A 735 23.85 0.65 -24.05
C LYS A 735 22.77 1.13 -25.04
N ALA A 736 21.50 0.78 -24.82
CA ALA A 736 20.40 1.22 -25.66
C ALA A 736 20.11 2.73 -25.54
N MET A 737 20.33 3.32 -24.36
CA MET A 737 20.15 4.76 -24.12
C MET A 737 21.29 5.63 -24.68
N GLU A 738 22.54 5.17 -24.68
CA GLU A 738 23.72 5.96 -25.09
C GLU A 738 23.59 6.70 -26.45
N PRO A 739 23.10 6.08 -27.56
CA PRO A 739 22.91 6.80 -28.82
C PRO A 739 21.78 7.84 -28.74
N LYS A 740 20.73 7.61 -27.94
CA LYS A 740 19.60 8.52 -27.77
C LYS A 740 19.92 9.70 -26.84
N GLN A 741 20.75 9.51 -25.82
CA GLN A 741 21.21 10.58 -24.92
C GLN A 741 21.91 11.74 -25.69
N LYS A 742 22.54 11.45 -26.83
CA LYS A 742 23.22 12.43 -27.69
C LYS A 742 22.26 13.32 -28.50
N LEU A 743 20.95 13.05 -28.42
CA LEU A 743 19.87 13.78 -29.11
C LEU A 743 19.02 14.63 -28.14
N LEU A 744 19.36 14.65 -26.85
CA LEU A 744 18.62 15.41 -25.83
C LEU A 744 18.72 16.93 -26.03
N SER A 745 17.68 17.65 -25.61
CA SER A 745 17.73 19.10 -25.49
C SER A 745 18.70 19.55 -24.39
N GLU A 746 19.08 20.83 -24.39
CA GLU A 746 19.92 21.38 -23.32
C GLU A 746 19.23 21.34 -21.95
N GLU A 747 17.92 21.62 -21.90
CA GLU A 747 17.11 21.55 -20.68
C GLU A 747 16.99 20.10 -20.17
N ASP A 748 16.73 19.14 -21.06
CA ASP A 748 16.70 17.71 -20.71
C ASP A 748 18.06 17.22 -20.21
N ARG A 749 19.15 17.70 -20.80
CA ARG A 749 20.50 17.36 -20.33
C ARG A 749 20.73 17.88 -18.92
N GLN A 750 20.34 19.11 -18.61
CA GLN A 750 20.47 19.71 -17.28
C GLN A 750 19.59 18.98 -16.24
N ARG A 751 18.36 18.61 -16.61
CA ARG A 751 17.45 17.80 -15.79
C ARG A 751 17.97 16.38 -15.48
N ASN A 752 18.91 15.89 -16.29
CA ASN A 752 19.52 14.56 -16.15
C ASN A 752 20.89 14.57 -15.45
N GLU A 753 21.31 15.71 -14.89
CA GLU A 753 22.48 15.83 -14.00
C GLU A 753 22.04 15.89 -12.52
N PRO A 754 22.90 15.47 -11.56
CA PRO A 754 22.61 15.62 -10.14
C PRO A 754 22.66 17.09 -9.70
N GLY A 755 21.67 17.50 -8.92
CA GLY A 755 21.61 18.84 -8.32
C GLY A 755 22.32 18.91 -6.97
N LYS A 756 21.98 19.95 -6.20
CA LYS A 756 22.51 20.22 -4.87
C LYS A 756 21.42 20.86 -4.01
N GLU A 757 21.42 20.58 -2.71
CA GLU A 757 20.42 21.08 -1.76
C GLU A 757 20.41 22.61 -1.65
N VAL A 758 19.26 23.21 -1.36
CA VAL A 758 19.12 24.67 -1.21
C VAL A 758 18.80 25.02 0.24
N LEU A 759 19.65 25.84 0.87
CA LEU A 759 19.42 26.45 2.18
C LEU A 759 18.90 27.89 1.98
N ILE A 760 17.76 28.21 2.60
CA ILE A 760 17.10 29.51 2.55
C ILE A 760 17.00 30.10 3.97
N ILE A 761 17.44 31.35 4.14
CA ILE A 761 17.51 32.05 5.43
C ILE A 761 17.10 33.53 5.24
N SER A 762 16.31 34.09 6.17
CA SER A 762 15.86 35.50 6.15
C SER A 762 16.83 36.47 6.84
N ASP A 763 16.80 37.76 6.49
CA ASP A 763 17.63 38.83 7.07
C ASP A 763 17.47 39.01 8.59
N ALA A 764 16.35 38.56 9.14
CA ALA A 764 16.08 38.54 10.58
C ALA A 764 16.79 37.41 11.37
N HIS A 765 17.46 36.45 10.71
CA HIS A 765 18.23 35.40 11.38
C HIS A 765 19.70 35.83 11.59
N PRO A 766 20.26 35.75 12.83
CA PRO A 766 21.65 36.16 13.13
C PRO A 766 22.76 35.67 12.20
N VAL A 767 22.65 34.45 11.63
CA VAL A 767 23.68 33.88 10.75
C VAL A 767 23.78 34.56 9.37
N TYR A 768 22.72 35.27 8.93
CA TYR A 768 22.67 36.01 7.67
C TYR A 768 23.85 37.00 7.53
N GLY A 769 24.15 37.75 8.60
CA GLY A 769 25.21 38.77 8.62
C GLY A 769 26.62 38.19 8.51
N ASP A 770 26.85 37.02 9.07
CA ASP A 770 28.13 36.30 8.94
C ASP A 770 28.32 35.79 7.51
N ILE A 771 27.32 35.07 6.97
CA ILE A 771 27.41 34.46 5.64
C ILE A 771 27.55 35.53 4.54
N THR A 772 26.82 36.64 4.63
CA THR A 772 26.96 37.77 3.68
C THR A 772 28.32 38.44 3.80
N THR A 773 28.87 38.60 5.01
CA THR A 773 30.23 39.13 5.20
C THR A 773 31.28 38.21 4.56
N LYS A 774 31.10 36.89 4.63
CA LYS A 774 32.00 35.91 3.98
C LYS A 774 31.88 35.92 2.45
N PHE A 775 30.67 35.97 1.86
CA PHE A 775 30.46 35.81 0.40
C PHE A 775 30.28 37.09 -0.44
N TYR A 776 30.01 38.24 0.18
CA TYR A 776 29.65 39.48 -0.52
C TYR A 776 30.45 40.72 -0.04
N SER A 777 31.43 40.56 0.85
CA SER A 777 32.33 41.65 1.22
C SER A 777 33.40 41.96 0.15
N LYS A 778 34.21 43.00 0.39
CA LYS A 778 35.31 43.43 -0.52
C LYS A 778 36.47 42.43 -0.64
N LYS A 779 36.46 41.35 0.13
CA LYS A 779 37.39 40.22 0.05
C LYS A 779 36.59 38.93 0.24
N PRO A 780 35.79 38.52 -0.76
CA PRO A 780 34.90 37.37 -0.61
C PRO A 780 35.72 36.08 -0.49
N VAL A 781 35.25 35.17 0.36
CA VAL A 781 35.74 33.79 0.41
C VAL A 781 35.16 33.06 -0.79
N GLY A 782 36.03 32.46 -1.62
CA GLY A 782 35.62 31.65 -2.77
C GLY A 782 35.47 30.17 -2.40
N GLY A 783 34.52 29.48 -3.03
CA GLY A 783 34.24 28.06 -2.79
C GLY A 783 33.34 27.81 -1.58
N LYS A 784 33.60 26.70 -0.88
CA LYS A 784 32.83 26.27 0.31
C LYS A 784 33.16 27.13 1.54
N VAL A 785 32.13 27.41 2.33
CA VAL A 785 32.20 28.11 3.62
C VAL A 785 31.48 27.27 4.68
N GLU A 786 32.13 27.07 5.83
CA GLU A 786 31.50 26.43 6.98
C GLU A 786 30.52 27.39 7.70
N ILE A 787 29.34 26.88 8.05
CA ILE A 787 28.32 27.59 8.83
C ILE A 787 28.81 27.68 10.29
N ASP A 788 28.73 28.87 10.90
CA ASP A 788 28.95 29.00 12.35
C ASP A 788 27.78 28.35 13.11
N SER A 789 28.03 27.18 13.70
CA SER A 789 27.05 26.37 14.41
C SER A 789 26.45 27.05 15.66
N LYS A 790 27.08 28.10 16.19
CA LYS A 790 26.54 28.87 17.33
C LYS A 790 25.61 29.98 16.86
N LEU A 791 25.94 30.65 15.75
CA LEU A 791 25.08 31.66 15.12
C LEU A 791 23.87 31.05 14.40
N SER A 792 23.98 29.78 13.98
CA SER A 792 22.93 29.03 13.28
C SER A 792 21.99 28.23 14.18
N GLU A 793 22.18 28.26 15.51
CA GLU A 793 21.40 27.48 16.49
C GLU A 793 21.56 25.95 16.37
N GLY A 794 22.79 25.50 16.09
CA GLY A 794 23.17 24.08 16.02
C GLY A 794 23.27 23.50 14.61
N LEU A 795 22.86 24.23 13.56
CA LEU A 795 23.03 23.79 12.17
C LEU A 795 24.52 23.81 11.78
N SER A 796 25.04 22.63 11.46
CA SER A 796 26.39 22.40 10.95
C SER A 796 26.36 22.01 9.47
N GLY A 797 27.43 22.34 8.74
CA GLY A 797 27.59 22.01 7.33
C GLY A 797 28.36 23.06 6.52
N CYS A 798 28.57 22.77 5.24
CA CYS A 798 29.26 23.64 4.30
C CYS A 798 28.28 24.20 3.25
N ILE A 799 28.39 25.50 2.96
CA ILE A 799 27.58 26.19 1.96
C ILE A 799 28.44 26.75 0.82
N GLU A 800 27.85 26.83 -0.37
CA GLU A 800 28.40 27.48 -1.56
C GLU A 800 27.45 28.61 -2.02
N LYS A 801 28.03 29.66 -2.58
CA LYS A 801 27.28 30.77 -3.19
C LYS A 801 26.65 30.35 -4.51
N ILE A 802 25.35 30.62 -4.69
CA ILE A 802 24.69 30.47 -5.99
C ILE A 802 25.24 31.52 -6.96
N GLU A 803 25.73 31.10 -8.12
CA GLU A 803 26.22 32.02 -9.16
C GLU A 803 25.06 32.86 -9.72
N GLY A 804 25.34 34.14 -10.02
CA GLY A 804 24.32 35.11 -10.46
C GLY A 804 23.35 35.59 -9.36
N TYR A 805 23.25 34.93 -8.20
CA TYR A 805 22.29 35.32 -7.16
C TYR A 805 22.69 36.61 -6.42
N VAL A 806 21.79 37.59 -6.48
CA VAL A 806 21.91 38.91 -5.84
C VAL A 806 20.93 38.99 -4.66
N PRO A 807 21.41 39.16 -3.41
CA PRO A 807 20.56 39.40 -2.25
C PRO A 807 19.74 40.69 -2.41
N HIS A 808 18.52 40.73 -1.87
CA HIS A 808 17.60 41.87 -2.03
C HIS A 808 17.23 42.19 -3.49
N GLY A 809 17.23 41.17 -4.35
CA GLY A 809 16.62 41.23 -5.67
C GLY A 809 15.10 41.00 -5.64
N GLU A 810 14.51 40.93 -6.82
CA GLU A 810 13.09 40.63 -7.04
C GLU A 810 12.84 39.12 -6.97
N LEU A 811 11.87 38.69 -6.16
CA LEU A 811 11.39 37.30 -6.09
C LEU A 811 10.13 37.14 -6.93
N ARG A 812 10.27 36.55 -8.12
CA ARG A 812 9.15 36.25 -9.01
C ARG A 812 8.51 34.90 -8.72
N TYR A 813 7.19 34.85 -8.87
CA TYR A 813 6.39 33.63 -8.88
C TYR A 813 6.64 32.83 -10.18
N PRO A 814 6.85 31.50 -10.12
CA PRO A 814 7.31 30.74 -11.28
C PRO A 814 6.23 30.27 -12.26
N LEU A 815 4.92 30.51 -12.00
CA LEU A 815 3.82 29.92 -12.79
C LEU A 815 2.92 30.99 -13.44
N GLU A 816 2.42 30.70 -14.65
CA GLU A 816 1.91 31.72 -15.58
C GLU A 816 0.67 32.51 -15.11
N ARG A 817 -0.18 31.98 -14.22
CA ARG A 817 -1.41 32.69 -13.81
C ARG A 817 -1.21 33.65 -12.63
N HIS A 818 0.01 33.75 -12.08
CA HIS A 818 0.34 34.62 -10.95
C HIS A 818 -0.61 34.47 -9.74
N THR A 819 -0.95 33.21 -9.38
CA THR A 819 -1.84 32.92 -8.24
C THR A 819 -1.26 33.38 -6.89
N PHE A 820 0.07 33.54 -6.80
CA PHE A 820 0.75 34.25 -5.71
C PHE A 820 1.52 35.46 -6.27
N PRO A 821 1.72 36.54 -5.48
CA PRO A 821 2.32 37.77 -5.94
C PRO A 821 3.85 37.71 -6.00
N ASP A 822 4.44 38.49 -6.89
CA ASP A 822 5.88 38.78 -6.89
C ASP A 822 6.24 39.65 -5.67
N VAL A 823 7.51 39.60 -5.23
CA VAL A 823 8.03 40.38 -4.10
C VAL A 823 9.25 41.19 -4.54
N ASP A 824 9.07 42.52 -4.63
CA ASP A 824 10.07 43.48 -5.13
C ASP A 824 11.42 43.47 -4.38
N PHE A 825 11.43 42.99 -3.13
CA PHE A 825 12.59 43.03 -2.23
C PHE A 825 12.68 41.74 -1.42
N ASP A 826 13.35 40.72 -1.96
CA ASP A 826 13.57 39.44 -1.29
C ASP A 826 14.59 39.57 -0.15
N ARG A 827 14.11 39.47 1.09
CA ARG A 827 14.93 39.45 2.31
C ARG A 827 15.61 38.12 2.58
N THR A 828 15.37 37.10 1.77
CA THR A 828 16.09 35.84 1.91
C THR A 828 17.48 35.90 1.28
N LEU A 829 18.29 34.94 1.71
CA LEU A 829 19.43 34.45 0.94
C LEU A 829 19.15 33.00 0.56
N ARG A 830 19.58 32.63 -0.64
CA ARG A 830 19.63 31.24 -1.09
C ARG A 830 21.09 30.83 -1.24
N TYR A 831 21.46 29.77 -0.54
CA TYR A 831 22.76 29.11 -0.66
C TYR A 831 22.58 27.68 -1.10
N VAL A 832 23.63 27.15 -1.72
CA VAL A 832 23.72 25.72 -1.96
C VAL A 832 24.27 25.08 -0.69
N SER A 833 23.49 24.21 -0.05
CA SER A 833 24.00 23.31 0.98
C SER A 833 24.82 22.22 0.31
N THR A 834 25.98 21.92 0.89
CA THR A 834 26.75 20.72 0.56
C THR A 834 26.98 19.94 1.84
N SER A 835 26.52 18.69 1.84
CA SER A 835 26.97 17.69 2.79
C SER A 835 28.50 17.56 2.76
N THR A 836 29.05 17.23 3.93
CA THR A 836 30.48 16.99 4.19
C THR A 836 30.83 15.52 4.01
#